data_AF-A0A356FAU2-F1
#
_entry.id   AF-A0A356FAU2-F1
#
_cell.length_a   1.000
_cell.length_b   1.000
_cell.length_c   1.000
_cell.angle_alpha   90.00
_cell.angle_beta   90.00
_cell.angle_gamma   90.00
#
_symmetry.space_group_name_H-M   'P 1'
#
loop_
_entity.id
_entity.type
_entity.pdbx_description
1 polymer ?
#
loop_
_entity_poly.entity_id
_entity_poly.type
_entity_poly.pdbx_seq_one_letter_code
_entity_poly.pdbx_strand_id
1 'polypeptide(L)'
;MHSGHLFGALLLSVALLAALACAPEAPGEVAKEALPATAGLEESRPADPPALAAGGALEVVQEAAVPVVEDAPPAKEPALERPPASGQEAAQEEPGAPQEKPSAVDPEAQASKAADLEARAADEKANAAVVIDKENAEVRIPCRFVNPTRQIEVFACHNLGPTHETVVEFDATGGRILQALQDIGCRSTAYWNGTMPGDFLRNQGDRLLVLVRWSYKGKKFELPAEAMLTDGDTDFPSFIRGFSFSAGPVEGARGTGVSRVAEITLGATQRERAVFSLLSHPTTLNGQRGAEGRAPCRALQPWSFAPLVNTDQVADLPELVESQVAAEIIFRRVKSESELLRYTDSIASGRGLAARAKLYKDLEPIALAIDSLKKSYEEILVGIAGLISLDITQLPEESRQDLSARGGMLQALGGWYCSRIQHEYFRLYLAQEKYRLAWLRGQKPAEDKDGAYARILKLAELRVESGLRYEVDIAEQEARLAESRLAGAAIVQESSLLELDRSQRLVGYQLNDMERRKAGLDPSEDAYLLKLLGEETRRVTTAFTVLAARVELGKGFLEEIRSRKDGTWAEASVCVQLRRDLAFETLYHSTLATRLISIDENIRWEEGDSDDGEDGVTEKEKAAAVKLAGLRKDRKSLEATADKANADLDKLLARVKETCK
;
A
#
# COMPACT_ATOMS: atom_id res chain seq x y z
N MET A 1 -6.39 23.45 -7.70
CA MET A 1 -5.18 23.15 -8.49
C MET A 1 -4.10 22.65 -7.54
N HIS A 2 -3.33 21.63 -7.97
CA HIS A 2 -2.33 20.84 -7.22
C HIS A 2 -2.87 19.54 -6.57
N SER A 3 -3.18 18.58 -7.44
CA SER A 3 -3.34 17.15 -7.14
C SER A 3 -2.36 16.37 -8.04
N GLY A 4 -1.06 16.48 -7.75
CA GLY A 4 0.01 15.89 -8.56
C GLY A 4 1.12 15.17 -7.77
N HIS A 5 1.08 15.14 -6.43
CA HIS A 5 2.21 14.64 -5.61
C HIS A 5 2.13 13.17 -5.16
N LEU A 6 1.08 12.43 -5.49
CA LEU A 6 0.95 11.02 -5.08
C LEU A 6 1.66 10.02 -6.01
N PHE A 7 2.02 10.41 -7.24
CA PHE A 7 2.70 9.53 -8.19
C PHE A 7 4.23 9.42 -7.97
N GLY A 8 4.83 10.34 -7.22
CA GLY A 8 6.27 10.31 -6.91
C GLY A 8 6.65 9.41 -5.73
N ALA A 9 5.71 9.04 -4.87
CA ALA A 9 5.98 8.35 -3.60
C ALA A 9 6.44 6.89 -3.77
N LEU A 10 6.06 6.23 -4.87
CA LEU A 10 6.40 4.81 -5.11
C LEU A 10 7.80 4.62 -5.70
N LEU A 11 8.24 5.52 -6.59
CA LEU A 11 9.62 5.54 -7.09
C LEU A 11 10.59 6.01 -6.01
N LEU A 12 10.16 6.89 -5.10
CA LEU A 12 10.98 7.30 -3.95
C LEU A 12 11.14 6.21 -2.90
N SER A 13 10.15 5.33 -2.66
CA SER A 13 10.30 4.28 -1.63
C SER A 13 11.30 3.20 -2.05
N VAL A 14 11.37 2.86 -3.34
CA VAL A 14 12.42 1.97 -3.89
C VAL A 14 13.78 2.67 -3.99
N ALA A 15 13.82 3.97 -4.35
CA ALA A 15 15.06 4.73 -4.41
C ALA A 15 15.65 5.03 -3.00
N LEU A 16 14.81 5.24 -1.98
CA LEU A 16 15.26 5.41 -0.60
C LEU A 16 15.74 4.08 0.00
N LEU A 17 15.17 2.94 -0.41
CA LEU A 17 15.67 1.59 -0.07
C LEU A 17 17.08 1.35 -0.65
N ALA A 18 17.36 1.83 -1.87
CA ALA A 18 18.70 1.75 -2.45
C ALA A 18 19.69 2.74 -1.79
N ALA A 19 19.23 3.91 -1.36
CA ALA A 19 20.07 4.92 -0.69
C ALA A 19 20.34 4.60 0.80
N LEU A 20 19.43 3.91 1.49
CA LEU A 20 19.58 3.51 2.91
C LEU A 20 20.29 2.15 3.08
N ALA A 21 20.51 1.39 2.01
CA ALA A 21 21.18 0.08 2.04
C ALA A 21 22.72 0.15 1.82
N CYS A 22 23.31 1.34 1.64
CA CYS A 22 24.76 1.49 1.58
C CYS A 22 25.36 1.57 3.00
N ALA A 23 25.68 0.42 3.57
CA ALA A 23 26.68 0.27 4.63
C ALA A 23 27.93 -0.44 4.05
N PRO A 24 29.13 -0.24 4.63
CA PRO A 24 30.38 -0.20 3.90
C PRO A 24 30.96 -1.56 3.52
N GLU A 25 31.83 -1.53 2.52
CA GLU A 25 32.67 -2.62 2.03
C GLU A 25 33.30 -3.44 3.17
N ALA A 26 33.23 -4.76 3.03
CA ALA A 26 33.96 -5.71 3.87
C ALA A 26 35.48 -5.47 3.73
N PRO A 27 36.27 -5.48 4.82
CA PRO A 27 37.72 -5.54 4.69
C PRO A 27 38.14 -6.96 4.31
N GLY A 28 39.08 -7.01 3.37
CA GLY A 28 39.49 -8.19 2.62
C GLY A 28 40.22 -9.30 3.36
N GLU A 29 40.47 -10.34 2.57
CA GLU A 29 41.22 -11.56 2.86
C GLU A 29 42.53 -11.33 3.63
N VAL A 30 42.76 -12.13 4.68
CA VAL A 30 44.11 -12.57 5.06
C VAL A 30 44.10 -14.03 5.54
N ALA A 31 44.86 -14.83 4.79
CA ALA A 31 45.65 -16.02 5.13
C ALA A 31 45.03 -17.23 5.87
N LYS A 32 45.06 -18.35 5.15
CA LYS A 32 45.20 -19.71 5.69
C LYS A 32 46.50 -19.83 6.48
N GLU A 33 46.42 -20.18 7.75
CA GLU A 33 47.51 -20.90 8.44
C GLU A 33 46.95 -21.79 9.55
N ALA A 34 47.47 -23.01 9.60
CA ALA A 34 47.06 -24.09 10.49
C ALA A 34 47.74 -24.00 11.85
N LEU A 35 47.03 -24.35 12.94
CA LEU A 35 47.67 -24.73 14.20
C LEU A 35 46.90 -25.89 14.90
N PRO A 36 47.62 -26.78 15.63
CA PRO A 36 47.12 -28.07 16.12
C PRO A 36 46.58 -28.03 17.57
N ALA A 37 46.04 -29.17 17.99
CA ALA A 37 45.45 -29.48 19.30
C ALA A 37 46.40 -29.37 20.50
N THR A 38 45.89 -29.00 21.69
CA THR A 38 45.87 -29.83 22.92
C THR A 38 45.26 -29.13 24.16
N ALA A 39 44.42 -29.90 24.86
CA ALA A 39 44.27 -30.09 26.32
C ALA A 39 43.97 -28.94 27.33
N GLY A 40 42.77 -29.02 27.93
CA GLY A 40 42.59 -29.33 29.37
C GLY A 40 42.45 -28.17 30.37
N LEU A 41 41.28 -28.06 31.03
CA LEU A 41 41.12 -28.08 32.50
C LEU A 41 39.62 -27.98 32.90
N GLU A 42 39.28 -28.73 33.95
CA GLU A 42 37.94 -29.12 34.46
C GLU A 42 37.30 -28.13 35.47
N GLU A 43 36.09 -28.52 35.90
CA GLU A 43 35.31 -28.17 37.11
C GLU A 43 34.42 -26.90 37.02
N SER A 44 33.11 -26.90 37.29
CA SER A 44 32.32 -27.70 38.25
C SER A 44 30.79 -27.58 37.97
N ARG A 45 30.04 -28.64 38.31
CA ARG A 45 28.57 -28.76 38.49
C ARG A 45 28.28 -29.01 40.00
N PRO A 46 27.05 -29.16 40.57
CA PRO A 46 25.71 -29.37 39.97
C PRO A 46 24.52 -28.66 40.70
N ALA A 47 23.28 -28.82 40.16
CA ALA A 47 22.12 -29.38 40.88
C ALA A 47 20.90 -29.58 39.93
N ASP A 48 20.44 -30.82 39.78
CA ASP A 48 19.22 -31.26 39.06
C ASP A 48 17.94 -31.05 39.92
N PRO A 49 16.73 -31.24 39.34
CA PRO A 49 16.03 -32.54 39.49
C PRO A 49 15.17 -32.93 38.24
N PRO A 50 14.36 -34.01 38.28
CA PRO A 50 14.70 -35.40 38.00
C PRO A 50 14.00 -35.96 36.73
N ALA A 51 14.28 -37.23 36.43
CA ALA A 51 14.17 -37.90 35.14
C ALA A 51 12.92 -38.79 34.90
N LEU A 52 12.67 -39.06 33.60
CA LEU A 52 12.22 -40.33 32.94
C LEU A 52 10.80 -40.89 33.25
N ALA A 53 10.01 -41.53 32.37
CA ALA A 53 10.13 -42.15 31.03
C ALA A 53 8.68 -42.21 30.41
N ALA A 54 8.37 -42.58 29.15
CA ALA A 54 8.91 -43.66 28.31
C ALA A 54 8.39 -43.62 26.85
N GLY A 55 9.25 -44.11 25.92
CA GLY A 55 8.93 -44.89 24.70
C GLY A 55 8.45 -44.10 23.46
N GLY A 56 8.99 -44.24 22.26
CA GLY A 56 9.94 -45.19 21.67
C GLY A 56 9.54 -45.46 20.21
N ALA A 57 10.54 -45.47 19.31
CA ALA A 57 10.54 -45.90 17.90
C ALA A 57 10.07 -44.90 16.81
N LEU A 58 11.05 -44.21 16.22
CA LEU A 58 11.02 -43.67 14.86
C LEU A 58 11.89 -44.58 13.99
N GLU A 59 11.26 -45.27 13.04
CA GLU A 59 11.93 -46.00 11.96
C GLU A 59 12.42 -45.03 10.88
N VAL A 60 13.66 -45.26 10.44
CA VAL A 60 14.29 -44.64 9.27
C VAL A 60 14.13 -45.61 8.10
N VAL A 61 13.42 -45.23 7.03
CA VAL A 61 13.60 -45.83 5.68
C VAL A 61 13.27 -44.81 4.57
N GLN A 62 14.33 -44.38 3.88
CA GLN A 62 14.50 -44.08 2.43
C GLN A 62 13.68 -42.96 1.75
N GLU A 63 14.40 -41.86 1.49
CA GLU A 63 14.20 -40.97 0.34
C GLU A 63 14.36 -41.73 -0.97
N ALA A 64 13.33 -41.70 -1.82
CA ALA A 64 13.39 -42.16 -3.20
C ALA A 64 13.71 -40.98 -4.13
N ALA A 65 14.73 -41.20 -4.97
CA ALA A 65 15.34 -40.27 -5.90
C ALA A 65 14.38 -39.71 -6.96
N VAL A 66 14.58 -38.43 -7.31
CA VAL A 66 14.05 -37.79 -8.53
C VAL A 66 15.16 -37.81 -9.59
N PRO A 67 14.91 -38.26 -10.84
CA PRO A 67 15.95 -38.33 -11.86
C PRO A 67 16.26 -36.95 -12.45
N VAL A 68 17.57 -36.71 -12.59
CA VAL A 68 18.19 -35.63 -13.36
C VAL A 68 17.92 -35.87 -14.85
N VAL A 69 17.46 -34.84 -15.56
CA VAL A 69 17.46 -34.78 -17.03
C VAL A 69 18.41 -33.68 -17.45
N GLU A 70 19.38 -34.06 -18.29
CA GLU A 70 20.48 -33.25 -18.82
C GLU A 70 20.04 -32.15 -19.79
N ASP A 71 20.96 -31.18 -19.87
CA ASP A 71 21.09 -29.98 -20.70
C ASP A 71 20.39 -29.92 -22.07
N ALA A 72 19.77 -28.76 -22.33
CA ALA A 72 19.43 -28.28 -23.67
C ALA A 72 20.11 -26.91 -23.93
N PRO A 73 20.62 -26.64 -25.16
CA PRO A 73 21.58 -25.57 -25.44
C PRO A 73 20.92 -24.19 -25.59
N PRO A 74 21.68 -23.09 -25.45
CA PRO A 74 21.14 -21.74 -25.54
C PRO A 74 20.76 -21.37 -26.97
N ALA A 75 19.58 -20.75 -27.11
CA ALA A 75 19.09 -20.20 -28.37
C ALA A 75 19.86 -18.92 -28.77
N LYS A 76 20.22 -18.87 -30.05
CA LYS A 76 21.02 -17.85 -30.74
C LYS A 76 20.33 -16.48 -30.79
N GLU A 77 21.12 -15.43 -30.57
CA GLU A 77 20.83 -14.06 -31.00
C GLU A 77 20.70 -13.98 -32.53
N PRO A 78 19.77 -13.17 -33.09
CA PRO A 78 19.77 -12.90 -34.52
C PRO A 78 20.80 -11.81 -34.84
N ALA A 79 21.79 -12.19 -35.64
CA ALA A 79 22.78 -11.31 -36.24
C ALA A 79 22.13 -10.31 -37.21
N LEU A 80 22.51 -9.04 -37.06
CA LEU A 80 22.31 -7.98 -38.05
C LEU A 80 23.25 -8.23 -39.23
N GLU A 81 22.74 -8.82 -40.32
CA GLU A 81 23.44 -8.83 -41.60
C GLU A 81 23.18 -7.53 -42.36
N ARG A 82 24.21 -6.68 -42.45
CA ARG A 82 24.35 -5.67 -43.50
C ARG A 82 24.94 -6.33 -44.76
N PRO A 83 24.42 -6.05 -45.97
CA PRO A 83 25.20 -6.16 -47.19
C PRO A 83 25.89 -4.83 -47.54
N PRO A 84 26.93 -4.87 -48.41
CA PRO A 84 28.07 -3.98 -48.31
C PRO A 84 27.97 -2.72 -49.19
N ALA A 85 28.79 -1.74 -48.82
CA ALA A 85 29.14 -0.61 -49.65
C ALA A 85 30.13 -1.03 -50.76
N SER A 86 29.84 -0.63 -51.98
CA SER A 86 30.85 -0.34 -53.01
C SER A 86 30.52 1.01 -53.63
N GLY A 87 31.45 1.96 -53.49
CA GLY A 87 31.43 3.21 -54.21
C GLY A 87 32.30 3.13 -55.46
N GLN A 88 31.93 3.89 -56.50
CA GLN A 88 32.83 4.86 -57.14
C GLN A 88 32.06 5.79 -58.09
N GLU A 89 32.54 7.03 -58.11
CA GLU A 89 32.09 8.28 -58.75
C GLU A 89 31.94 8.15 -60.29
N ALA A 90 31.26 9.02 -61.05
CA ALA A 90 31.26 10.49 -60.98
C ALA A 90 30.18 11.14 -61.89
N ALA A 91 29.90 12.40 -61.54
CA ALA A 91 29.58 13.56 -62.39
C ALA A 91 28.13 13.86 -62.84
N GLN A 92 27.66 15.03 -62.36
CA GLN A 92 26.90 16.09 -63.08
C GLN A 92 25.48 15.72 -63.56
N GLU A 93 24.37 16.40 -63.28
CA GLU A 93 24.02 17.82 -63.13
C GLU A 93 22.61 17.87 -62.46
N GLU A 94 22.35 18.83 -61.58
CA GLU A 94 21.00 19.40 -61.39
C GLU A 94 21.05 20.85 -61.94
N PRO A 95 19.95 21.43 -62.48
CA PRO A 95 18.60 21.25 -61.96
C PRO A 95 17.49 21.14 -63.02
N GLY A 96 16.48 20.33 -62.71
CA GLY A 96 15.19 20.36 -63.39
C GLY A 96 14.10 20.04 -62.39
N ALA A 97 13.43 21.08 -61.88
CA ALA A 97 12.30 20.96 -60.97
C ALA A 97 11.27 19.94 -61.51
N PRO A 98 10.98 18.83 -60.80
CA PRO A 98 9.82 18.03 -61.11
C PRO A 98 8.59 18.79 -60.63
N GLN A 99 7.72 19.11 -61.58
CA GLN A 99 6.36 19.57 -61.35
C GLN A 99 5.74 18.82 -60.15
N GLU A 100 5.23 19.57 -59.18
CA GLU A 100 4.25 19.07 -58.22
C GLU A 100 3.07 18.48 -59.01
N LYS A 101 3.09 17.17 -59.23
CA LYS A 101 1.85 16.43 -59.38
C LYS A 101 1.14 16.53 -58.02
N PRO A 102 -0.13 16.95 -57.96
CA PRO A 102 -0.88 16.83 -56.72
C PRO A 102 -0.85 15.37 -56.33
N SER A 103 -0.23 15.08 -55.18
CA SER A 103 -0.23 13.77 -54.56
C SER A 103 -1.69 13.32 -54.51
N ALA A 104 -2.02 12.27 -55.26
CA ALA A 104 -3.30 11.61 -55.17
C ALA A 104 -3.43 11.17 -53.72
N VAL A 105 -4.26 11.88 -52.97
CA VAL A 105 -4.44 11.59 -51.55
C VAL A 105 -5.00 10.18 -51.47
N ASP A 106 -4.26 9.32 -50.78
CA ASP A 106 -4.60 7.91 -50.65
C ASP A 106 -6.01 7.81 -50.02
N PRO A 107 -7.03 7.33 -50.78
CA PRO A 107 -8.42 7.32 -50.31
C PRO A 107 -8.59 6.48 -49.04
N GLU A 108 -7.76 5.46 -48.86
CA GLU A 108 -7.77 4.59 -47.68
C GLU A 108 -7.22 5.32 -46.45
N ALA A 109 -6.21 6.18 -46.60
CA ALA A 109 -5.68 7.00 -45.51
C ALA A 109 -6.65 8.12 -45.10
N GLN A 110 -7.41 8.68 -46.05
CA GLN A 110 -8.49 9.63 -45.75
C GLN A 110 -9.69 8.96 -45.07
N ALA A 111 -10.08 7.77 -45.52
CA ALA A 111 -11.17 7.00 -44.92
C ALA A 111 -10.83 6.55 -43.50
N SER A 112 -9.60 6.08 -43.26
CA SER A 112 -9.11 5.73 -41.91
C SER A 112 -9.08 6.95 -40.99
N LYS A 113 -8.61 8.10 -41.47
CA LYS A 113 -8.57 9.34 -40.68
C LYS A 113 -9.97 9.89 -40.38
N ALA A 114 -10.92 9.74 -41.31
CA ALA A 114 -12.31 10.12 -41.09
C ALA A 114 -12.99 9.21 -40.05
N ALA A 115 -12.78 7.89 -40.15
CA ALA A 115 -13.28 6.92 -39.17
C ALA A 115 -12.71 7.16 -37.75
N ASP A 116 -11.43 7.52 -37.65
CA ASP A 116 -10.79 7.88 -36.37
C ASP A 116 -11.38 9.16 -35.75
N LEU A 117 -11.68 10.17 -36.59
CA LEU A 117 -12.31 11.41 -36.13
C LEU A 117 -13.75 11.18 -35.68
N GLU A 118 -14.52 10.37 -36.39
CA GLU A 118 -15.88 9.97 -36.01
C GLU A 118 -15.87 9.18 -34.70
N ALA A 119 -14.94 8.23 -34.56
CA ALA A 119 -14.76 7.46 -33.34
C ALA A 119 -14.43 8.35 -32.14
N ARG A 120 -13.56 9.36 -32.30
CA ARG A 120 -13.23 10.33 -31.25
C ARG A 120 -14.41 11.23 -30.89
N ALA A 121 -15.17 11.70 -31.88
CA ALA A 121 -16.36 12.51 -31.62
C ALA A 121 -17.45 11.70 -30.88
N ALA A 122 -17.60 10.41 -31.21
CA ALA A 122 -18.48 9.51 -30.50
C ALA A 122 -18.03 9.29 -29.04
N ASP A 123 -16.72 9.05 -28.82
CA ASP A 123 -16.14 8.94 -27.48
C ASP A 123 -16.33 10.22 -26.67
N GLU A 124 -16.10 11.40 -27.25
CA GLU A 124 -16.31 12.69 -26.59
C GLU A 124 -17.77 12.87 -26.17
N LYS A 125 -18.72 12.54 -27.05
CA LYS A 125 -20.15 12.59 -26.75
C LYS A 125 -20.53 11.62 -25.63
N ALA A 126 -20.05 10.38 -25.68
CA ALA A 126 -20.32 9.37 -24.67
C ALA A 126 -19.69 9.75 -23.32
N ASN A 127 -18.45 10.24 -23.33
CA ASN A 127 -17.74 10.70 -22.14
C ASN A 127 -18.38 11.94 -21.50
N ALA A 128 -18.98 12.82 -22.31
CA ALA A 128 -19.76 13.97 -21.84
C ALA A 128 -21.09 13.57 -21.18
N ALA A 129 -21.62 12.40 -21.50
CA ALA A 129 -22.84 11.87 -20.88
C ALA A 129 -22.59 11.22 -19.51
N VAL A 130 -21.33 11.00 -19.12
CA VAL A 130 -20.98 10.48 -17.79
C VAL A 130 -21.19 11.56 -16.73
N VAL A 131 -22.14 11.31 -15.82
CA VAL A 131 -22.47 12.21 -14.72
C VAL A 131 -21.70 11.81 -13.46
N ILE A 132 -20.99 12.77 -12.85
CA ILE A 132 -20.29 12.59 -11.57
C ILE A 132 -21.06 13.33 -10.49
N ASP A 133 -21.61 12.58 -9.54
CA ASP A 133 -22.28 13.11 -8.35
C ASP A 133 -21.36 12.90 -7.14
N LYS A 134 -20.57 13.93 -6.82
CA LYS A 134 -19.61 13.88 -5.70
C LYS A 134 -20.29 13.85 -4.34
N GLU A 135 -21.52 14.37 -4.24
CA GLU A 135 -22.26 14.42 -2.98
C GLU A 135 -22.72 13.02 -2.56
N ASN A 136 -23.24 12.25 -3.52
CA ASN A 136 -23.65 10.87 -3.29
C ASN A 136 -22.54 9.84 -3.57
N ALA A 137 -21.36 10.29 -3.95
CA ALA A 137 -20.24 9.47 -4.40
C ALA A 137 -20.65 8.46 -5.50
N GLU A 138 -21.38 8.95 -6.51
CA GLU A 138 -21.90 8.18 -7.63
C GLU A 138 -21.32 8.62 -8.98
N VAL A 139 -21.07 7.65 -9.85
CA VAL A 139 -20.84 7.87 -11.29
C VAL A 139 -21.99 7.21 -12.04
N ARG A 140 -22.74 7.97 -12.84
CA ARG A 140 -23.86 7.47 -13.64
C ARG A 140 -23.50 7.51 -15.11
N ILE A 141 -23.68 6.39 -15.79
CA ILE A 141 -23.36 6.22 -17.21
C ILE A 141 -24.60 5.68 -17.92
N PRO A 142 -25.06 6.33 -19.00
CA PRO A 142 -26.12 5.78 -19.83
C PRO A 142 -25.72 4.39 -20.35
N CYS A 143 -26.64 3.44 -20.25
CA CYS A 143 -26.47 2.08 -20.76
C CYS A 143 -27.77 1.57 -21.36
N ARG A 144 -27.69 0.42 -22.03
CA ARG A 144 -28.87 -0.32 -22.51
C ARG A 144 -28.74 -1.79 -22.18
N PHE A 145 -29.88 -2.45 -22.02
CA PHE A 145 -29.92 -3.89 -21.87
C PHE A 145 -29.52 -4.58 -23.17
N VAL A 146 -28.74 -5.64 -23.04
CA VAL A 146 -28.42 -6.58 -24.11
C VAL A 146 -28.82 -7.98 -23.70
N ASN A 147 -29.13 -8.84 -24.66
CA ASN A 147 -29.56 -10.19 -24.39
C ASN A 147 -28.36 -11.15 -24.37
N PRO A 148 -27.93 -11.67 -23.21
CA PRO A 148 -26.89 -12.68 -23.17
C PRO A 148 -27.41 -13.98 -23.78
N THR A 149 -26.78 -14.42 -24.86
CA THR A 149 -27.12 -15.69 -25.54
C THR A 149 -26.38 -16.90 -24.96
N ARG A 150 -25.47 -16.65 -23.99
CA ARG A 150 -24.65 -17.64 -23.27
C ARG A 150 -24.67 -17.34 -21.77
N GLN A 151 -23.97 -18.15 -20.99
CA GLN A 151 -23.68 -17.87 -19.58
C GLN A 151 -22.97 -16.51 -19.45
N ILE A 152 -23.24 -15.79 -18.36
CA ILE A 152 -22.73 -14.42 -18.18
C ILE A 152 -21.28 -14.49 -17.71
N GLU A 153 -20.36 -14.01 -18.55
CA GLU A 153 -18.97 -13.80 -18.17
C GLU A 153 -18.71 -12.33 -17.79
N VAL A 154 -19.40 -11.39 -18.45
CA VAL A 154 -19.25 -9.95 -18.25
C VAL A 154 -20.60 -9.37 -17.85
N PHE A 155 -20.68 -8.61 -16.77
CA PHE A 155 -21.95 -7.97 -16.42
C PHE A 155 -22.24 -6.79 -17.34
N ALA A 156 -21.24 -5.93 -17.51
CA ALA A 156 -21.32 -4.77 -18.37
C ALA A 156 -20.06 -4.56 -19.20
N CYS A 157 -20.21 -4.17 -20.46
CA CYS A 157 -19.08 -3.84 -21.32
C CYS A 157 -19.31 -2.59 -22.15
N HIS A 158 -18.21 -2.00 -22.61
CA HIS A 158 -18.25 -1.04 -23.71
C HIS A 158 -18.88 -1.69 -24.96
N ASN A 159 -19.53 -0.92 -25.82
CA ASN A 159 -20.17 -1.40 -27.06
C ASN A 159 -19.25 -2.13 -28.08
N LEU A 160 -17.92 -2.14 -27.84
CA LEU A 160 -16.92 -2.86 -28.64
C LEU A 160 -16.48 -4.18 -27.97
N GLY A 161 -17.03 -4.47 -26.78
CA GLY A 161 -16.79 -5.68 -26.01
C GLY A 161 -17.73 -6.83 -26.40
N PRO A 162 -17.65 -7.97 -25.69
CA PRO A 162 -18.41 -9.16 -26.03
C PRO A 162 -19.87 -9.08 -25.53
N THR A 163 -20.78 -8.62 -26.38
CA THR A 163 -22.20 -8.43 -26.02
C THR A 163 -22.99 -9.72 -25.79
N HIS A 164 -22.55 -10.85 -26.37
CA HIS A 164 -23.25 -12.13 -26.33
C HIS A 164 -23.22 -12.85 -24.97
N GLU A 165 -22.40 -12.36 -24.04
CA GLU A 165 -22.22 -12.83 -22.65
C GLU A 165 -22.34 -11.66 -21.65
N THR A 166 -22.97 -10.56 -22.09
CA THR A 166 -23.14 -9.31 -21.34
C THR A 166 -24.62 -9.03 -21.01
N VAL A 167 -24.90 -8.38 -19.87
CA VAL A 167 -26.26 -7.97 -19.47
C VAL A 167 -26.58 -6.53 -19.88
N VAL A 168 -25.63 -5.60 -19.71
CA VAL A 168 -25.80 -4.19 -20.12
C VAL A 168 -24.58 -3.69 -20.88
N GLU A 169 -24.79 -2.86 -21.90
CA GLU A 169 -23.68 -2.21 -22.62
C GLU A 169 -23.73 -0.69 -22.51
N PHE A 170 -22.56 -0.06 -22.55
CA PHE A 170 -22.38 1.39 -22.47
C PHE A 170 -21.36 1.89 -23.49
N ASP A 171 -21.31 3.20 -23.73
CA ASP A 171 -20.41 3.82 -24.71
C ASP A 171 -19.23 4.59 -24.07
N ALA A 172 -19.22 4.77 -22.75
CA ALA A 172 -18.18 5.53 -22.06
C ALA A 172 -16.83 4.82 -22.06
N THR A 173 -15.76 5.57 -22.31
CA THR A 173 -14.40 5.01 -22.40
C THR A 173 -13.84 4.62 -21.03
N GLY A 174 -12.96 3.61 -20.99
CA GLY A 174 -12.31 3.17 -19.74
C GLY A 174 -11.53 4.27 -19.01
N GLY A 175 -10.87 5.16 -19.75
CA GLY A 175 -10.15 6.32 -19.19
C GLY A 175 -11.10 7.31 -18.49
N ARG A 176 -12.25 7.57 -19.10
CA ARG A 176 -13.28 8.45 -18.51
C ARG A 176 -13.88 7.84 -17.24
N ILE A 177 -14.15 6.52 -17.25
CA ILE A 177 -14.68 5.80 -16.08
C ILE A 177 -13.66 5.82 -14.94
N LEU A 178 -12.38 5.53 -15.23
CA LEU A 178 -11.31 5.59 -14.25
C LEU A 178 -11.24 6.96 -13.56
N GLN A 179 -11.23 8.04 -14.36
CA GLN A 179 -11.21 9.40 -13.85
C GLN A 179 -12.46 9.72 -13.00
N ALA A 180 -13.64 9.32 -13.48
CA ALA A 180 -14.90 9.53 -12.76
C ALA A 180 -14.89 8.85 -11.38
N LEU A 181 -14.40 7.62 -11.29
CA LEU A 181 -14.29 6.87 -10.04
C LEU A 181 -13.29 7.52 -9.08
N GLN A 182 -12.18 8.03 -9.59
CA GLN A 182 -11.23 8.82 -8.79
C GLN A 182 -11.85 10.14 -8.30
N ASP A 183 -12.68 10.80 -9.11
CA ASP A 183 -13.37 12.04 -8.77
C ASP A 183 -14.41 11.89 -7.65
N ILE A 184 -14.97 10.69 -7.45
CA ILE A 184 -15.83 10.34 -6.30
C ILE A 184 -15.03 9.75 -5.12
N GLY A 185 -13.70 9.77 -5.20
CA GLY A 185 -12.80 9.45 -4.10
C GLY A 185 -12.35 7.99 -4.01
N CYS A 186 -12.49 7.18 -5.07
CA CYS A 186 -11.90 5.84 -5.10
C CYS A 186 -10.37 5.92 -5.22
N ARG A 187 -9.67 5.19 -4.33
CA ARG A 187 -8.21 5.15 -4.25
C ARG A 187 -7.68 3.91 -4.96
N SER A 188 -6.63 4.09 -5.76
CA SER A 188 -6.07 3.02 -6.60
C SER A 188 -5.46 1.87 -5.78
N THR A 189 -5.17 0.76 -6.46
CA THR A 189 -4.46 -0.40 -5.89
C THR A 189 -3.14 0.01 -5.22
N ALA A 190 -2.43 1.01 -5.77
CA ALA A 190 -1.16 1.49 -5.22
C ALA A 190 -1.31 2.10 -3.82
N TYR A 191 -2.40 2.83 -3.56
CA TYR A 191 -2.69 3.35 -2.21
C TYR A 191 -2.87 2.19 -1.21
N TRP A 192 -3.62 1.17 -1.62
CA TRP A 192 -3.91 0.00 -0.80
C TRP A 192 -2.77 -1.03 -0.74
N ASN A 193 -1.70 -0.83 -1.50
CA ASN A 193 -0.39 -1.53 -1.43
C ASN A 193 0.63 -0.73 -0.61
N GLY A 194 0.16 0.08 0.34
CA GLY A 194 0.97 1.11 0.97
C GLY A 194 1.99 0.60 2.00
N THR A 195 1.90 -0.66 2.46
CA THR A 195 2.91 -1.25 3.35
C THR A 195 3.77 -2.30 2.69
N MET A 196 3.17 -3.12 1.81
CA MET A 196 3.89 -4.08 0.99
C MET A 196 3.13 -4.38 -0.32
N PRO A 197 3.83 -4.85 -1.37
CA PRO A 197 3.18 -5.39 -2.54
C PRO A 197 2.18 -6.49 -2.15
N GLY A 198 0.96 -6.40 -2.69
CA GLY A 198 -0.09 -7.41 -2.47
C GLY A 198 -1.03 -7.14 -1.29
N ASP A 199 -0.83 -6.09 -0.49
CA ASP A 199 -1.78 -5.71 0.56
C ASP A 199 -3.20 -5.51 0.02
N PHE A 200 -3.35 -4.94 -1.17
CA PHE A 200 -4.65 -4.75 -1.82
C PHE A 200 -5.43 -6.07 -1.95
N LEU A 201 -4.74 -7.18 -2.22
CA LEU A 201 -5.40 -8.47 -2.31
C LEU A 201 -6.01 -8.84 -0.95
N ARG A 202 -5.29 -8.59 0.14
CA ARG A 202 -5.71 -8.90 1.52
C ARG A 202 -6.81 -7.96 2.04
N ASN A 203 -6.66 -6.65 1.79
CA ASN A 203 -7.56 -5.61 2.31
C ASN A 203 -8.73 -5.26 1.37
N GLN A 204 -8.67 -5.69 0.10
CA GLN A 204 -9.71 -5.52 -0.93
C GLN A 204 -10.11 -4.06 -1.23
N GLY A 205 -9.30 -3.09 -0.82
CA GLY A 205 -9.41 -1.68 -1.19
C GLY A 205 -10.76 -0.99 -0.93
N ASP A 206 -11.03 0.05 -1.71
CA ASP A 206 -12.31 0.76 -1.71
C ASP A 206 -13.41 -0.10 -2.38
N ARG A 207 -14.60 -0.09 -1.77
CA ARG A 207 -15.77 -0.83 -2.25
C ARG A 207 -16.67 0.03 -3.14
N LEU A 208 -17.19 -0.60 -4.18
CA LEU A 208 -18.14 -0.05 -5.13
C LEU A 208 -19.36 -0.97 -5.25
N LEU A 209 -20.54 -0.37 -5.15
CA LEU A 209 -21.77 -0.98 -5.62
C LEU A 209 -21.96 -0.63 -7.10
N VAL A 210 -22.22 -1.65 -7.92
CA VAL A 210 -22.63 -1.46 -9.32
C VAL A 210 -24.14 -1.65 -9.35
N LEU A 211 -24.88 -0.60 -9.68
CA LEU A 211 -26.34 -0.59 -9.76
C LEU A 211 -26.77 -0.36 -11.20
N VAL A 212 -27.93 -0.89 -11.58
CA VAL A 212 -28.62 -0.57 -12.82
C VAL A 212 -29.96 0.05 -12.47
N ARG A 213 -30.23 1.23 -13.03
CA ARG A 213 -31.48 1.96 -12.86
C ARG A 213 -32.17 2.10 -14.21
N TRP A 214 -33.47 1.82 -14.25
CA TRP A 214 -34.27 1.99 -15.47
C TRP A 214 -35.73 2.29 -15.15
N SER A 215 -36.46 2.79 -16.15
CA SER A 215 -37.90 3.03 -16.03
C SER A 215 -38.64 2.23 -17.09
N TYR A 216 -39.61 1.42 -16.68
CA TYR A 216 -40.36 0.57 -17.59
C TYR A 216 -41.81 0.42 -17.16
N LYS A 217 -42.74 0.50 -18.12
CA LYS A 217 -44.20 0.44 -17.89
C LYS A 217 -44.67 1.35 -16.74
N GLY A 218 -44.13 2.57 -16.64
CA GLY A 218 -44.46 3.56 -15.61
C GLY A 218 -43.87 3.30 -14.21
N LYS A 219 -43.07 2.24 -14.04
CA LYS A 219 -42.37 1.92 -12.79
C LYS A 219 -40.88 2.21 -12.90
N LYS A 220 -40.28 2.65 -11.80
CA LYS A 220 -38.83 2.84 -11.68
C LYS A 220 -38.22 1.65 -10.96
N PHE A 221 -37.13 1.14 -11.50
CA PHE A 221 -36.39 0.02 -10.95
C PHE A 221 -34.95 0.45 -10.70
N GLU A 222 -34.38 -0.06 -9.60
CA GLU A 222 -32.96 0.02 -9.29
C GLU A 222 -32.56 -1.31 -8.66
N LEU A 223 -31.51 -1.93 -9.20
CA LEU A 223 -30.98 -3.19 -8.71
C LEU A 223 -29.45 -3.18 -8.73
N PRO A 224 -28.78 -3.73 -7.70
CA PRO A 224 -27.36 -4.04 -7.80
C PRO A 224 -27.17 -5.16 -8.82
N ALA A 225 -26.06 -5.07 -9.55
CA ALA A 225 -25.67 -6.02 -10.59
C ALA A 225 -25.72 -7.46 -10.08
N GLU A 226 -25.20 -7.71 -8.87
CA GLU A 226 -25.19 -9.02 -8.23
C GLU A 226 -26.60 -9.55 -7.91
N ALA A 227 -27.59 -8.68 -7.61
CA ALA A 227 -28.97 -9.12 -7.37
C ALA A 227 -29.75 -9.40 -8.66
N MET A 228 -29.24 -8.96 -9.81
CA MET A 228 -29.79 -9.32 -11.11
C MET A 228 -29.34 -10.72 -11.54
N LEU A 229 -28.57 -11.43 -10.71
CA LEU A 229 -27.99 -12.72 -11.02
C LEU A 229 -28.43 -13.84 -10.07
N THR A 230 -28.41 -15.06 -10.58
CA THR A 230 -28.48 -16.30 -9.80
C THR A 230 -27.17 -17.09 -9.95
N ASP A 231 -26.89 -17.94 -8.96
CA ASP A 231 -25.76 -18.87 -9.01
C ASP A 231 -26.07 -20.04 -9.96
N GLY A 232 -25.87 -19.84 -11.25
CA GLY A 232 -26.22 -20.83 -12.29
C GLY A 232 -27.70 -21.20 -12.27
N ASP A 233 -28.00 -22.46 -12.60
CA ASP A 233 -29.37 -23.01 -12.66
C ASP A 233 -29.98 -23.34 -11.28
N THR A 234 -29.45 -22.77 -10.19
CA THR A 234 -29.91 -23.09 -8.82
C THR A 234 -31.06 -22.22 -8.31
N ASP A 235 -31.41 -21.18 -9.06
CA ASP A 235 -32.30 -20.08 -8.64
C ASP A 235 -31.87 -19.36 -7.36
N PHE A 236 -30.70 -19.69 -6.79
CA PHE A 236 -30.18 -19.00 -5.61
C PHE A 236 -29.72 -17.60 -6.02
N PRO A 237 -30.32 -16.52 -5.49
CA PRO A 237 -29.88 -15.16 -5.82
C PRO A 237 -28.46 -14.95 -5.31
N SER A 238 -27.56 -14.44 -6.15
CA SER A 238 -26.17 -14.22 -5.72
C SER A 238 -26.09 -13.26 -4.52
N PHE A 239 -25.04 -13.39 -3.72
CA PHE A 239 -24.80 -12.45 -2.62
C PHE A 239 -24.31 -11.12 -3.20
N ILE A 240 -24.78 -10.00 -2.65
CA ILE A 240 -24.21 -8.68 -2.93
C ILE A 240 -22.96 -8.52 -2.06
N ARG A 241 -21.79 -8.56 -2.69
CA ARG A 241 -20.46 -8.44 -2.07
C ARG A 241 -19.75 -7.15 -2.46
N GLY A 242 -20.27 -6.45 -3.47
CA GLY A 242 -19.64 -5.27 -4.04
C GLY A 242 -18.33 -5.60 -4.74
N PHE A 243 -17.81 -4.59 -5.43
CA PHE A 243 -16.58 -4.68 -6.21
C PHE A 243 -15.47 -3.90 -5.53
N SER A 244 -14.26 -4.43 -5.57
CA SER A 244 -13.06 -3.70 -5.18
C SER A 244 -12.59 -2.85 -6.36
N PHE A 245 -12.34 -1.56 -6.13
CA PHE A 245 -11.70 -0.73 -7.13
C PHE A 245 -10.22 -1.12 -7.26
N SER A 246 -9.86 -1.78 -8.37
CA SER A 246 -8.58 -2.48 -8.56
C SER A 246 -7.72 -1.87 -9.65
N ALA A 247 -7.92 -0.58 -9.96
CA ALA A 247 -7.13 0.12 -10.97
C ALA A 247 -5.63 0.06 -10.61
N GLY A 248 -4.86 -0.70 -11.39
CA GLY A 248 -3.40 -0.78 -11.27
C GLY A 248 -2.67 0.33 -12.03
N PRO A 249 -1.36 0.52 -11.80
CA PRO A 249 -0.53 1.37 -12.65
C PRO A 249 -0.56 0.84 -14.08
N VAL A 250 -0.82 1.73 -15.03
CA VAL A 250 -0.99 1.42 -16.45
C VAL A 250 0.39 1.26 -17.09
N GLU A 251 1.04 0.12 -16.89
CA GLU A 251 2.15 -0.28 -17.76
C GLU A 251 1.58 -1.02 -18.97
N GLY A 252 1.28 -0.24 -20.01
CA GLY A 252 0.78 -0.76 -21.27
C GLY A 252 1.81 -1.68 -21.93
N ALA A 253 1.45 -2.94 -22.15
CA ALA A 253 2.12 -3.76 -23.14
C ALA A 253 1.80 -3.17 -24.53
N ARG A 254 2.73 -2.35 -25.05
CA ARG A 254 2.67 -1.67 -26.36
C ARG A 254 1.62 -0.56 -26.46
N GLY A 255 1.97 0.64 -26.00
CA GLY A 255 1.22 1.87 -26.28
C GLY A 255 0.76 2.56 -25.00
N THR A 256 1.14 3.83 -24.85
CA THR A 256 0.77 4.70 -23.74
C THR A 256 -0.72 5.06 -23.80
N GLY A 257 -1.57 4.38 -23.03
CA GLY A 257 -2.98 4.79 -22.87
C GLY A 257 -3.82 3.81 -22.07
N VAL A 258 -4.77 4.33 -21.28
CA VAL A 258 -5.88 3.54 -20.74
C VAL A 258 -6.70 3.00 -21.91
N SER A 259 -7.04 1.70 -21.90
CA SER A 259 -7.89 1.11 -22.93
C SER A 259 -9.17 1.90 -23.12
N ARG A 260 -9.54 2.16 -24.38
CA ARG A 260 -10.85 2.73 -24.75
C ARG A 260 -11.99 1.83 -24.25
N VAL A 261 -11.81 0.52 -24.35
CA VAL A 261 -12.78 -0.52 -23.98
C VAL A 261 -12.62 -0.87 -22.50
N ALA A 262 -13.71 -0.83 -21.74
CA ALA A 262 -13.78 -1.26 -20.34
C ALA A 262 -14.83 -2.35 -20.14
N GLU A 263 -14.57 -3.24 -19.19
CA GLU A 263 -15.42 -4.38 -18.86
C GLU A 263 -15.60 -4.48 -17.33
N ILE A 264 -16.80 -4.84 -16.89
CA ILE A 264 -17.15 -5.15 -15.50
C ILE A 264 -17.47 -6.64 -15.43
N THR A 265 -16.56 -7.41 -14.85
CA THR A 265 -16.67 -8.87 -14.78
C THR A 265 -17.27 -9.32 -13.43
N LEU A 266 -18.30 -10.18 -13.47
CA LEU A 266 -18.88 -10.85 -12.30
C LEU A 266 -18.50 -12.34 -12.40
N GLY A 267 -17.59 -12.81 -11.56
CA GLY A 267 -16.86 -14.06 -11.85
C GLY A 267 -17.68 -15.34 -11.93
N ALA A 268 -17.54 -16.08 -13.02
CA ALA A 268 -16.82 -17.36 -13.09
C ALA A 268 -16.41 -17.64 -14.56
N THR A 269 -15.36 -18.44 -14.75
CA THR A 269 -14.84 -19.04 -16.01
C THR A 269 -14.07 -18.18 -17.03
N GLN A 270 -12.81 -18.63 -17.24
CA GLN A 270 -12.10 -18.78 -18.53
C GLN A 270 -11.56 -17.58 -19.30
N ARG A 271 -11.92 -16.33 -19.00
CA ARG A 271 -11.31 -15.23 -19.77
C ARG A 271 -9.87 -14.96 -19.34
N GLU A 272 -8.91 -15.47 -20.13
CA GLU A 272 -7.47 -15.35 -19.85
C GLU A 272 -6.97 -13.89 -19.84
N ARG A 273 -7.70 -12.96 -20.50
CA ARG A 273 -7.38 -11.53 -20.56
C ARG A 273 -8.66 -10.69 -20.72
N ALA A 274 -9.10 -10.03 -19.65
CA ALA A 274 -10.01 -8.88 -19.77
C ALA A 274 -9.26 -7.76 -20.52
N VAL A 275 -9.93 -7.04 -21.43
CA VAL A 275 -9.27 -5.98 -22.22
C VAL A 275 -8.79 -4.84 -21.30
N PHE A 276 -9.59 -4.51 -20.28
CA PHE A 276 -9.24 -3.60 -19.20
C PHE A 276 -10.26 -3.73 -18.06
N SER A 277 -9.81 -4.14 -16.88
CA SER A 277 -10.66 -4.28 -15.69
C SER A 277 -10.30 -3.26 -14.61
N LEU A 278 -11.25 -2.38 -14.30
CA LEU A 278 -11.15 -1.39 -13.23
C LEU A 278 -11.64 -1.92 -11.87
N LEU A 279 -12.40 -3.02 -11.91
CA LEU A 279 -13.12 -3.56 -10.78
C LEU A 279 -12.78 -5.04 -10.61
N SER A 280 -12.41 -5.41 -9.39
CA SER A 280 -12.22 -6.81 -9.02
C SER A 280 -13.36 -7.24 -8.12
N HIS A 281 -14.12 -8.23 -8.57
CA HIS A 281 -15.10 -8.88 -7.72
C HIS A 281 -14.37 -9.84 -6.75
N PRO A 282 -14.86 -10.05 -5.52
CA PRO A 282 -14.27 -11.02 -4.60
C PRO A 282 -14.22 -12.45 -5.14
N THR A 283 -15.04 -12.83 -6.11
CA THR A 283 -14.90 -14.14 -6.76
C THR A 283 -13.87 -14.16 -7.88
N THR A 284 -13.30 -13.02 -8.30
CA THR A 284 -12.40 -12.91 -9.46
C THR A 284 -10.98 -12.45 -9.11
N LEU A 285 -10.70 -12.11 -7.85
CA LEU A 285 -9.36 -11.71 -7.39
C LEU A 285 -8.35 -12.85 -7.57
N ASN A 286 -7.79 -12.93 -8.79
CA ASN A 286 -6.59 -13.70 -9.09
C ASN A 286 -5.37 -12.82 -8.87
N GLY A 287 -4.30 -13.41 -8.34
CA GLY A 287 -3.01 -12.74 -8.28
C GLY A 287 -2.67 -12.30 -9.70
N GLN A 288 -2.63 -10.98 -9.94
CA GLN A 288 -2.09 -10.46 -11.18
C GLN A 288 -0.68 -11.04 -11.34
N ARG A 289 -0.38 -11.64 -12.50
CA ARG A 289 0.96 -12.21 -12.79
C ARG A 289 2.01 -11.16 -12.42
N GLY A 290 2.79 -11.42 -11.37
CA GLY A 290 3.84 -10.53 -10.89
C GLY A 290 3.71 -10.06 -9.44
N ALA A 291 2.56 -10.20 -8.78
CA ALA A 291 2.44 -9.90 -7.34
C ALA A 291 2.82 -11.13 -6.51
N GLU A 292 3.95 -11.06 -5.78
CA GLU A 292 4.24 -12.02 -4.71
C GLU A 292 3.16 -11.89 -3.63
N GLY A 293 2.24 -12.86 -3.59
CA GLY A 293 1.13 -12.88 -2.64
C GLY A 293 0.01 -13.78 -3.15
N ARG A 294 -0.42 -14.75 -2.33
CA ARG A 294 -1.59 -15.58 -2.66
C ARG A 294 -2.83 -14.68 -2.58
N ALA A 295 -3.51 -14.48 -3.72
CA ALA A 295 -4.77 -13.75 -3.72
C ALA A 295 -5.82 -14.50 -2.88
N PRO A 296 -6.68 -13.80 -2.12
CA PRO A 296 -7.61 -14.44 -1.20
C PRO A 296 -8.62 -15.37 -1.88
N CYS A 297 -8.79 -15.32 -3.20
CA CYS A 297 -10.02 -15.80 -3.81
C CYS A 297 -9.87 -17.08 -4.63
N ARG A 298 -8.73 -17.79 -4.50
CA ARG A 298 -8.58 -19.16 -5.02
C ARG A 298 -9.58 -20.14 -4.42
N ALA A 299 -10.16 -19.89 -3.24
CA ALA A 299 -11.23 -20.75 -2.71
C ALA A 299 -12.62 -20.40 -3.23
N LEU A 300 -12.83 -19.19 -3.75
CA LEU A 300 -14.12 -18.78 -4.29
C LEU A 300 -14.29 -19.16 -5.77
N GLN A 301 -13.21 -19.30 -6.53
CA GLN A 301 -13.18 -19.51 -7.98
C GLN A 301 -13.42 -20.92 -8.51
N PRO A 302 -12.83 -22.00 -7.95
CA PRO A 302 -12.90 -23.34 -8.54
C PRO A 302 -14.30 -23.94 -8.44
N TRP A 303 -15.20 -23.28 -7.71
CA TRP A 303 -16.49 -23.82 -7.26
C TRP A 303 -17.68 -22.88 -7.53
N SER A 304 -17.46 -21.76 -8.24
CA SER A 304 -18.53 -20.84 -8.63
C SER A 304 -19.17 -21.27 -9.95
N PHE A 305 -20.49 -21.37 -9.95
CA PHE A 305 -21.28 -21.59 -11.17
C PHE A 305 -21.28 -20.31 -11.98
N ALA A 306 -21.24 -20.43 -13.31
CA ALA A 306 -21.39 -19.27 -14.17
C ALA A 306 -22.77 -18.64 -13.90
N PRO A 307 -22.82 -17.33 -13.60
CA PRO A 307 -24.07 -16.69 -13.24
C PRO A 307 -25.04 -16.62 -14.42
N LEU A 308 -26.34 -16.63 -14.09
CA LEU A 308 -27.43 -16.41 -15.04
C LEU A 308 -28.23 -15.17 -14.63
N VAL A 309 -28.98 -14.59 -15.57
CA VAL A 309 -29.90 -13.49 -15.26
C VAL A 309 -31.01 -14.04 -14.37
N ASN A 310 -31.25 -13.38 -13.25
CA ASN A 310 -32.38 -13.65 -12.38
C ASN A 310 -33.67 -13.14 -13.04
N THR A 311 -34.43 -14.05 -13.63
CA THR A 311 -35.69 -13.74 -14.32
C THR A 311 -36.79 -13.27 -13.36
N ASP A 312 -36.75 -13.59 -12.07
CA ASP A 312 -37.70 -13.03 -11.11
C ASP A 312 -37.46 -11.53 -10.86
N GLN A 313 -36.19 -11.10 -10.94
CA GLN A 313 -35.80 -9.71 -10.72
C GLN A 313 -35.78 -8.89 -12.01
N VAL A 314 -35.54 -9.52 -13.16
CA VAL A 314 -35.46 -8.92 -14.49
C VAL A 314 -36.40 -9.65 -15.46
N ALA A 315 -37.69 -9.73 -15.10
CA ALA A 315 -38.70 -10.57 -15.77
C ALA A 315 -38.90 -10.27 -17.27
N ASP A 316 -38.71 -9.03 -17.69
CA ASP A 316 -39.00 -8.58 -19.06
C ASP A 316 -37.73 -8.35 -19.89
N LEU A 317 -36.58 -9.00 -19.58
CA LEU A 317 -35.30 -8.71 -20.27
C LEU A 317 -35.39 -8.72 -21.81
N PRO A 318 -36.01 -9.70 -22.48
CA PRO A 318 -36.17 -9.66 -23.95
C PRO A 318 -36.94 -8.41 -24.42
N GLU A 319 -38.00 -8.02 -23.71
CA GLU A 319 -38.81 -6.86 -24.05
C GLU A 319 -38.07 -5.54 -23.77
N LEU A 320 -37.25 -5.49 -22.71
CA LEU A 320 -36.36 -4.36 -22.40
C LEU A 320 -35.33 -4.14 -23.51
N VAL A 321 -34.80 -5.24 -24.08
CA VAL A 321 -33.85 -5.22 -25.19
C VAL A 321 -34.54 -4.79 -26.49
N GLU A 322 -35.66 -5.42 -26.85
CA GLU A 322 -36.44 -5.09 -28.06
C GLU A 322 -36.92 -3.63 -28.05
N SER A 323 -37.37 -3.14 -26.90
CA SER A 323 -37.86 -1.77 -26.73
C SER A 323 -36.75 -0.73 -26.56
N GLN A 324 -35.48 -1.15 -26.54
CA GLN A 324 -34.32 -0.29 -26.29
C GLN A 324 -34.50 0.62 -25.07
N VAL A 325 -34.95 0.04 -23.96
CA VAL A 325 -35.24 0.81 -22.74
C VAL A 325 -33.97 1.50 -22.25
N ALA A 326 -34.06 2.83 -22.11
CA ALA A 326 -32.98 3.62 -21.55
C ALA A 326 -32.72 3.23 -20.09
N ALA A 327 -31.46 2.93 -19.78
CA ALA A 327 -31.00 2.58 -18.45
C ALA A 327 -29.75 3.41 -18.09
N GLU A 328 -29.41 3.39 -16.81
CA GLU A 328 -28.18 3.96 -16.29
C GLU A 328 -27.47 2.90 -15.45
N ILE A 329 -26.18 2.68 -15.71
CA ILE A 329 -25.30 1.98 -14.79
C ILE A 329 -24.69 3.00 -13.83
N ILE A 330 -24.78 2.70 -12.53
CA ILE A 330 -24.36 3.59 -11.46
C ILE A 330 -23.28 2.88 -10.65
N PHE A 331 -22.10 3.50 -10.55
CA PHE A 331 -21.05 3.09 -9.63
C PHE A 331 -21.16 3.96 -8.38
N ARG A 332 -21.56 3.38 -7.25
CA ARG A 332 -21.65 4.08 -5.97
C ARG A 332 -20.52 3.62 -5.06
N ARG A 333 -19.65 4.54 -4.64
CA ARG A 333 -18.62 4.23 -3.63
C ARG A 333 -19.31 4.03 -2.28
N VAL A 334 -18.98 2.91 -1.64
CA VAL A 334 -19.42 2.62 -0.28
C VAL A 334 -18.31 3.02 0.67
N LYS A 335 -18.65 3.65 1.80
CA LYS A 335 -17.67 4.11 2.79
C LYS A 335 -17.11 2.98 3.63
N SER A 336 -17.87 1.90 3.79
CA SER A 336 -17.51 0.80 4.68
C SER A 336 -18.21 -0.52 4.33
N GLU A 337 -17.68 -1.63 4.84
CA GLU A 337 -18.28 -2.95 4.73
C GLU A 337 -19.63 -3.04 5.45
N SER A 338 -19.79 -2.38 6.61
CA SER A 338 -21.07 -2.36 7.31
C SER A 338 -22.15 -1.57 6.55
N GLU A 339 -21.79 -0.49 5.85
CA GLU A 339 -22.70 0.22 4.97
C GLU A 339 -23.15 -0.66 3.79
N LEU A 340 -22.21 -1.39 3.17
CA LEU A 340 -22.53 -2.36 2.10
C LEU A 340 -23.50 -3.42 2.59
N LEU A 341 -23.27 -3.96 3.80
CA LEU A 341 -24.11 -4.97 4.41
C LEU A 341 -25.53 -4.46 4.68
N ARG A 342 -25.67 -3.25 5.24
CA ARG A 342 -26.97 -2.62 5.49
C ARG A 342 -27.72 -2.32 4.19
N TYR A 343 -27.02 -1.85 3.16
CA TYR A 343 -27.62 -1.66 1.84
C TYR A 343 -28.16 -2.99 1.30
N THR A 344 -27.36 -4.05 1.41
CA THR A 344 -27.73 -5.41 0.99
C THR A 344 -28.97 -5.92 1.74
N ASP A 345 -29.02 -5.74 3.05
CA ASP A 345 -30.17 -6.12 3.89
C ASP A 345 -31.45 -5.35 3.51
N SER A 346 -31.33 -4.05 3.22
CA SER A 346 -32.48 -3.22 2.81
C SER A 346 -33.12 -3.71 1.50
N ILE A 347 -32.30 -4.16 0.54
CA ILE A 347 -32.77 -4.71 -0.74
C ILE A 347 -33.39 -6.08 -0.52
N ALA A 348 -32.73 -6.95 0.25
CA ALA A 348 -33.22 -8.29 0.53
C ALA A 348 -34.59 -8.26 1.23
N SER A 349 -34.76 -7.36 2.20
CA SER A 349 -36.00 -7.16 2.94
C SER A 349 -37.14 -6.64 2.08
N GLY A 350 -36.86 -5.73 1.14
CA GLY A 350 -37.87 -5.17 0.22
C GLY A 350 -38.34 -6.12 -0.89
N ARG A 351 -37.67 -7.26 -1.09
CA ARG A 351 -37.88 -8.14 -2.26
C ARG A 351 -38.11 -9.62 -1.92
N GLY A 352 -38.61 -9.90 -0.71
CA GLY A 352 -39.03 -11.26 -0.33
C GLY A 352 -37.88 -12.20 0.09
N LEU A 353 -36.66 -11.69 0.24
CA LEU A 353 -35.51 -12.44 0.79
C LEU A 353 -35.41 -12.28 2.32
N ALA A 354 -36.53 -12.08 3.01
CA ALA A 354 -36.59 -11.88 4.47
C ALA A 354 -35.90 -13.03 5.25
N ALA A 355 -35.79 -14.23 4.66
CA ALA A 355 -35.03 -15.34 5.19
C ALA A 355 -33.53 -15.03 5.45
N ARG A 356 -32.97 -14.02 4.76
CA ARG A 356 -31.58 -13.58 4.91
C ARG A 356 -31.37 -12.55 6.03
N ALA A 357 -32.42 -11.97 6.62
CA ALA A 357 -32.28 -10.94 7.66
C ALA A 357 -31.45 -11.42 8.85
N LYS A 358 -31.62 -12.70 9.25
CA LYS A 358 -30.80 -13.30 10.31
C LYS A 358 -29.31 -13.36 9.91
N LEU A 359 -29.01 -13.77 8.67
CA LEU A 359 -27.64 -13.80 8.16
C LEU A 359 -26.99 -12.42 8.23
N TYR A 360 -27.66 -11.36 7.76
CA TYR A 360 -27.08 -10.02 7.77
C TYR A 360 -26.85 -9.48 9.18
N LYS A 361 -27.74 -9.77 10.12
CA LYS A 361 -27.51 -9.48 11.54
C LYS A 361 -26.29 -10.21 12.10
N ASP A 362 -26.10 -11.48 11.73
CA ASP A 362 -24.95 -12.28 12.16
C ASP A 362 -23.64 -11.81 11.51
N LEU A 363 -23.70 -11.18 10.33
CA LEU A 363 -22.54 -10.63 9.61
C LEU A 363 -22.13 -9.23 10.05
N GLU A 364 -23.01 -8.45 10.69
CA GLU A 364 -22.73 -7.05 11.07
C GLU A 364 -21.49 -6.90 11.96
N PRO A 365 -21.26 -7.74 12.99
CA PRO A 365 -20.05 -7.65 13.80
C PRO A 365 -18.75 -7.87 12.99
N ILE A 366 -18.78 -8.75 11.99
CA ILE A 366 -17.63 -9.02 11.11
C ILE A 366 -17.37 -7.81 10.20
N ALA A 367 -18.42 -7.23 9.63
CA ALA A 367 -18.31 -6.04 8.81
C ALA A 367 -17.76 -4.84 9.59
N LEU A 368 -18.24 -4.62 10.82
CA LEU A 368 -17.72 -3.58 11.71
C LEU A 368 -16.26 -3.81 12.12
N ALA A 369 -15.85 -5.08 12.28
CA ALA A 369 -14.45 -5.41 12.53
C ALA A 369 -13.57 -5.05 11.32
N ILE A 370 -14.01 -5.36 10.10
CA ILE A 370 -13.30 -4.98 8.86
C ILE A 370 -13.17 -3.45 8.77
N ASP A 371 -14.26 -2.71 9.03
CA ASP A 371 -14.27 -1.25 9.02
C ASP A 371 -13.21 -0.66 9.98
N SER A 372 -13.19 -1.16 11.22
CA SER A 372 -12.23 -0.74 12.25
C SER A 372 -10.78 -1.06 11.88
N LEU A 373 -10.53 -2.25 11.34
CA LEU A 373 -9.20 -2.68 10.91
C LEU A 373 -8.71 -1.87 9.70
N LYS A 374 -9.57 -1.60 8.70
CA LYS A 374 -9.24 -0.75 7.55
C LYS A 374 -8.91 0.67 7.98
N LYS A 375 -9.72 1.26 8.88
CA LYS A 375 -9.42 2.58 9.43
C LYS A 375 -8.04 2.60 10.11
N SER A 376 -7.73 1.57 10.89
CA SER A 376 -6.42 1.46 11.54
C SER A 376 -5.28 1.31 10.52
N TYR A 377 -5.47 0.53 9.45
CA TYR A 377 -4.51 0.41 8.36
C TYR A 377 -4.28 1.75 7.64
N GLU A 378 -5.33 2.53 7.39
CA GLU A 378 -5.19 3.85 6.79
C GLU A 378 -4.38 4.82 7.66
N GLU A 379 -4.52 4.77 8.99
CA GLU A 379 -3.66 5.53 9.91
C GLU A 379 -2.19 5.15 9.76
N ILE A 380 -1.89 3.87 9.54
CA ILE A 380 -0.54 3.39 9.26
C ILE A 380 -0.02 3.97 7.94
N LEU A 381 -0.85 4.01 6.89
CA LEU A 381 -0.48 4.63 5.61
C LEU A 381 -0.19 6.12 5.75
N VAL A 382 -0.99 6.85 6.55
CA VAL A 382 -0.73 8.26 6.87
C VAL A 382 0.61 8.41 7.60
N GLY A 383 0.92 7.51 8.54
CA GLY A 383 2.21 7.47 9.21
C GLY A 383 3.38 7.28 8.24
N ILE A 384 3.27 6.33 7.30
CA ILE A 384 4.30 6.07 6.28
C ILE A 384 4.47 7.29 5.37
N ALA A 385 3.36 7.87 4.89
CA ALA A 385 3.40 9.08 4.08
C ALA A 385 4.06 10.25 4.83
N GLY A 386 3.78 10.39 6.12
CA GLY A 386 4.41 11.37 7.01
C GLY A 386 5.93 11.21 7.05
N LEU A 387 6.43 9.98 7.22
CA LEU A 387 7.87 9.70 7.19
C LEU A 387 8.51 10.03 5.83
N ILE A 388 7.83 9.69 4.73
CA ILE A 388 8.33 9.97 3.37
C ILE A 388 8.39 11.48 3.11
N SER A 389 7.44 12.25 3.66
CA SER A 389 7.40 13.71 3.51
C SER A 389 8.39 14.47 4.39
N LEU A 390 9.07 13.78 5.32
CA LEU A 390 9.93 14.37 6.31
C LEU A 390 11.27 14.77 5.68
N ASP A 391 11.69 16.03 5.86
CA ASP A 391 12.99 16.50 5.39
C ASP A 391 14.10 15.99 6.33
N ILE A 392 14.59 14.78 6.04
CA ILE A 392 15.63 14.11 6.84
C ILE A 392 16.98 14.86 6.85
N THR A 393 17.16 15.88 6.00
CA THR A 393 18.38 16.69 5.99
C THR A 393 18.44 17.68 7.15
N GLN A 394 17.29 17.97 7.78
CA GLN A 394 17.19 18.87 8.93
C GLN A 394 17.41 18.15 10.28
N LEU A 395 17.48 16.82 10.27
CA LEU A 395 17.66 15.99 11.46
C LEU A 395 19.11 15.49 11.59
N PRO A 396 19.58 15.16 12.81
CA PRO A 396 20.87 14.51 13.01
C PRO A 396 20.96 13.19 12.22
N GLU A 397 22.15 12.85 11.70
CA GLU A 397 22.38 11.61 10.93
C GLU A 397 21.89 10.37 11.67
N GLU A 398 22.14 10.31 12.97
CA GLU A 398 21.78 9.19 13.85
C GLU A 398 20.26 9.00 13.96
N SER A 399 19.48 10.06 13.72
CA SER A 399 18.01 9.99 13.72
C SER A 399 17.46 9.31 12.45
N ARG A 400 18.25 9.21 11.37
CA ARG A 400 17.83 8.52 10.14
C ARG A 400 17.65 7.02 10.37
N GLN A 401 18.49 6.41 11.21
CA GLN A 401 18.36 5.00 11.57
C GLN A 401 17.07 4.75 12.36
N ASP A 402 16.72 5.63 13.31
CA ASP A 402 15.48 5.53 14.08
C ASP A 402 14.24 5.70 13.18
N LEU A 403 14.29 6.61 12.22
CA LEU A 403 13.23 6.81 11.22
C LEU A 403 13.08 5.61 10.28
N SER A 404 14.19 4.98 9.88
CA SER A 404 14.18 3.75 9.10
C SER A 404 13.55 2.60 9.90
N ALA A 405 13.96 2.42 11.17
CA ALA A 405 13.37 1.43 12.08
C ALA A 405 11.86 1.66 12.25
N ARG A 406 11.44 2.92 12.38
CA ARG A 406 10.02 3.29 12.42
C ARG A 406 9.28 2.93 11.12
N GLY A 407 9.90 3.15 9.96
CA GLY A 407 9.36 2.70 8.67
C GLY A 407 9.09 1.19 8.67
N GLY A 408 10.08 0.39 9.10
CA GLY A 408 9.94 -1.06 9.23
C GLY A 408 8.84 -1.50 10.19
N MET A 409 8.64 -0.79 11.31
CA MET A 409 7.53 -1.06 12.23
C MET A 409 6.17 -0.77 11.64
N LEU A 410 6.03 0.37 10.95
CA LEU A 410 4.78 0.71 10.28
C LEU A 410 4.45 -0.32 9.20
N GLN A 411 5.45 -0.81 8.47
CA GLN A 411 5.26 -1.92 7.52
C GLN A 411 4.79 -3.21 8.23
N ALA A 412 5.42 -3.57 9.36
CA ALA A 412 5.00 -4.74 10.13
C ALA A 412 3.56 -4.61 10.69
N LEU A 413 3.20 -3.43 11.20
CA LEU A 413 1.84 -3.11 11.65
C LEU A 413 0.82 -3.19 10.51
N GLY A 414 1.16 -2.63 9.35
CA GLY A 414 0.30 -2.68 8.16
C GLY A 414 0.07 -4.11 7.68
N GLY A 415 1.14 -4.91 7.59
CA GLY A 415 1.05 -6.33 7.24
C GLY A 415 0.20 -7.13 8.23
N TRP A 416 0.29 -6.84 9.54
CA TRP A 416 -0.57 -7.45 10.55
C TRP A 416 -2.05 -7.07 10.36
N TYR A 417 -2.36 -5.79 10.15
CA TYR A 417 -3.74 -5.36 9.88
C TYR A 417 -4.29 -5.99 8.59
N CYS A 418 -3.52 -6.04 7.51
CA CYS A 418 -3.91 -6.70 6.26
C CYS A 418 -4.27 -8.17 6.47
N SER A 419 -3.45 -8.92 7.21
CA SER A 419 -3.75 -10.34 7.52
C SER A 419 -5.03 -10.50 8.34
N ARG A 420 -5.28 -9.60 9.31
CA ARG A 420 -6.54 -9.60 10.07
C ARG A 420 -7.75 -9.25 9.21
N ILE A 421 -7.64 -8.27 8.33
CA ILE A 421 -8.72 -7.90 7.39
C ILE A 421 -9.05 -9.09 6.49
N GLN A 422 -8.04 -9.76 5.93
CA GLN A 422 -8.21 -10.95 5.11
C GLN A 422 -8.95 -12.07 5.85
N HIS A 423 -8.54 -12.35 7.08
CA HIS A 423 -9.22 -13.32 7.95
C HIS A 423 -10.71 -13.00 8.13
N GLU A 424 -11.05 -11.74 8.45
CA GLU A 424 -12.45 -11.34 8.63
C GLU A 424 -13.26 -11.42 7.32
N TYR A 425 -12.68 -11.08 6.17
CA TYR A 425 -13.36 -11.30 4.89
C TYR A 425 -13.66 -12.78 4.62
N PHE A 426 -12.71 -13.67 4.91
CA PHE A 426 -12.95 -15.11 4.75
C PHE A 426 -14.03 -15.63 5.69
N ARG A 427 -14.09 -15.12 6.93
CA ARG A 427 -15.18 -15.45 7.85
C ARG A 427 -16.53 -14.96 7.32
N LEU A 428 -16.57 -13.74 6.77
CA LEU A 428 -17.77 -13.18 6.14
C LEU A 428 -18.23 -14.04 4.96
N TYR A 429 -17.33 -14.41 4.04
CA TYR A 429 -17.65 -15.25 2.89
C TYR A 429 -18.04 -16.68 3.30
N LEU A 430 -17.38 -17.27 4.31
CA LEU A 430 -17.72 -18.59 4.83
C LEU A 430 -19.13 -18.61 5.42
N ALA A 431 -19.52 -17.57 6.17
CA ALA A 431 -20.87 -17.46 6.71
C ALA A 431 -21.94 -17.34 5.60
N GLN A 432 -21.66 -16.56 4.55
CA GLN A 432 -22.51 -16.50 3.36
C GLN A 432 -22.66 -17.87 2.68
N GLU A 433 -21.56 -18.58 2.40
CA GLU A 433 -21.63 -19.88 1.73
C GLU A 433 -22.27 -20.97 2.60
N LYS A 434 -22.09 -20.92 3.94
CA LYS A 434 -22.83 -21.81 4.87
C LYS A 434 -24.34 -21.59 4.78
N TYR A 435 -24.78 -20.34 4.69
CA TYR A 435 -26.20 -20.04 4.49
C TYR A 435 -26.70 -20.58 3.15
N ARG A 436 -25.96 -20.36 2.07
CA ARG A 436 -26.28 -20.88 0.74
C ARG A 436 -26.38 -22.40 0.74
N LEU A 437 -25.43 -23.10 1.34
CA LEU A 437 -25.46 -24.57 1.48
C LEU A 437 -26.69 -25.05 2.25
N ALA A 438 -27.05 -24.37 3.35
CA ALA A 438 -28.24 -24.69 4.11
C ALA A 438 -29.53 -24.48 3.30
N TRP A 439 -29.59 -23.40 2.50
CA TRP A 439 -30.71 -23.12 1.61
C TRP A 439 -30.86 -24.20 0.54
N LEU A 440 -29.75 -24.60 -0.12
CA LEU A 440 -29.76 -25.70 -1.09
C LEU A 440 -30.29 -26.97 -0.42
N ARG A 441 -29.78 -27.37 0.75
CA ARG A 441 -30.30 -28.56 1.46
C ARG A 441 -31.82 -28.51 1.70
N GLY A 442 -32.42 -27.32 1.86
CA GLY A 442 -33.86 -27.13 2.02
C GLY A 442 -34.67 -27.11 0.71
N GLN A 443 -34.05 -26.87 -0.45
CA GLN A 443 -34.69 -26.68 -1.76
C GLN A 443 -34.66 -27.93 -2.65
N LYS A 444 -34.55 -29.12 -2.05
CA LYS A 444 -34.38 -30.36 -2.82
C LYS A 444 -35.50 -30.52 -3.87
N PRO A 445 -35.17 -30.56 -5.18
CA PRO A 445 -36.17 -30.67 -6.24
C PRO A 445 -36.87 -32.03 -6.18
N ALA A 446 -38.11 -32.09 -6.68
CA ALA A 446 -38.89 -33.33 -6.75
C ALA A 446 -38.25 -34.38 -7.66
N GLU A 447 -37.57 -33.96 -8.72
CA GLU A 447 -36.75 -34.79 -9.62
C GLU A 447 -35.37 -34.16 -9.80
N ASP A 448 -34.31 -34.97 -9.66
CA ASP A 448 -32.92 -34.57 -9.95
C ASP A 448 -32.51 -35.15 -11.31
N LYS A 449 -32.81 -34.40 -12.38
CA LYS A 449 -32.46 -34.80 -13.74
C LYS A 449 -30.95 -34.92 -13.88
N ASP A 450 -30.50 -36.09 -14.33
CA ASP A 450 -29.09 -36.43 -14.57
C ASP A 450 -28.14 -36.19 -13.38
N GLY A 451 -28.65 -36.12 -12.14
CA GLY A 451 -27.86 -35.87 -10.94
C GLY A 451 -27.24 -34.46 -10.88
N ALA A 452 -27.77 -33.49 -11.63
CA ALA A 452 -27.25 -32.13 -11.69
C ALA A 452 -27.31 -31.44 -10.33
N TYR A 453 -28.41 -31.61 -9.61
CA TYR A 453 -28.61 -31.03 -8.29
C TYR A 453 -27.64 -31.63 -7.26
N ALA A 454 -27.48 -32.96 -7.26
CA ALA A 454 -26.50 -33.63 -6.40
C ALA A 454 -25.07 -33.13 -6.64
N ARG A 455 -24.66 -32.89 -7.89
CA ARG A 455 -23.36 -32.29 -8.22
C ARG A 455 -23.23 -30.88 -7.65
N ILE A 456 -24.25 -30.04 -7.83
CA ILE A 456 -24.27 -28.67 -7.32
C ILE A 456 -24.12 -28.66 -5.79
N LEU A 457 -24.91 -29.48 -5.10
CA LEU A 457 -24.86 -29.60 -3.66
C LEU A 457 -23.48 -30.06 -3.20
N LYS A 458 -22.89 -31.05 -3.87
CA LYS A 458 -21.55 -31.54 -3.53
C LYS A 458 -20.46 -30.47 -3.71
N LEU A 459 -20.54 -29.69 -4.78
CA LEU A 459 -19.61 -28.57 -5.01
C LEU A 459 -19.77 -27.47 -3.94
N ALA A 460 -21.00 -27.15 -3.55
CA ALA A 460 -21.27 -26.21 -2.47
C ALA A 460 -20.72 -26.71 -1.11
N GLU A 461 -20.84 -28.01 -0.82
CA GLU A 461 -20.23 -28.64 0.36
C GLU A 461 -18.71 -28.52 0.35
N LEU A 462 -18.07 -28.89 -0.77
CA LEU A 462 -16.61 -28.79 -0.93
C LEU A 462 -16.12 -27.34 -0.76
N ARG A 463 -16.86 -26.37 -1.31
CA ARG A 463 -16.55 -24.94 -1.17
C ARG A 463 -16.56 -24.48 0.28
N VAL A 464 -17.49 -24.97 1.10
CA VAL A 464 -17.58 -24.64 2.53
C VAL A 464 -16.51 -25.39 3.33
N GLU A 465 -16.44 -26.72 3.19
CA GLU A 465 -15.66 -27.60 4.06
C GLU A 465 -14.16 -27.61 3.74
N SER A 466 -13.80 -27.67 2.46
CA SER A 466 -12.42 -27.79 1.99
C SER A 466 -11.88 -26.53 1.31
N GLY A 467 -12.76 -25.61 0.90
CA GLY A 467 -12.39 -24.32 0.32
C GLY A 467 -12.25 -23.23 1.39
N LEU A 468 -13.35 -22.56 1.71
CA LEU A 468 -13.35 -21.37 2.55
C LEU A 468 -12.97 -21.65 4.01
N ARG A 469 -13.36 -22.79 4.59
CA ARG A 469 -12.93 -23.12 5.96
C ARG A 469 -11.41 -23.26 6.05
N TYR A 470 -10.80 -23.92 5.07
CA TYR A 470 -9.35 -24.05 4.98
C TYR A 470 -8.66 -22.70 4.81
N GLU A 471 -9.21 -21.80 3.99
CA GLU A 471 -8.67 -20.43 3.85
C GLU A 471 -8.81 -19.60 5.12
N VAL A 472 -9.91 -19.75 5.88
CA VAL A 472 -10.04 -19.10 7.20
C VAL A 472 -8.93 -19.58 8.13
N ASP A 473 -8.70 -20.90 8.19
CA ASP A 473 -7.67 -21.48 9.05
C ASP A 473 -6.25 -21.02 8.64
N ILE A 474 -5.97 -20.94 7.33
CA ILE A 474 -4.71 -20.37 6.81
C ILE A 474 -4.59 -18.90 7.18
N ALA A 475 -5.62 -18.08 6.95
CA ALA A 475 -5.57 -16.65 7.24
C ALA A 475 -5.41 -16.37 8.73
N GLU A 476 -5.98 -17.21 9.59
CA GLU A 476 -5.74 -17.16 11.03
C GLU A 476 -4.27 -17.46 11.35
N GLN A 477 -3.67 -18.49 10.74
CA GLN A 477 -2.25 -18.79 10.91
C GLN A 477 -1.36 -17.65 10.40
N GLU A 478 -1.67 -17.06 9.23
CA GLU A 478 -0.95 -15.91 8.68
C GLU A 478 -1.07 -14.68 9.60
N ALA A 479 -2.24 -14.43 10.18
CA ALA A 479 -2.44 -13.35 11.14
C ALA A 479 -1.59 -13.56 12.41
N ARG A 480 -1.51 -14.79 12.93
CA ARG A 480 -0.64 -15.15 14.06
C ARG A 480 0.84 -15.01 13.70
N LEU A 481 1.25 -15.41 12.50
CA LEU A 481 2.63 -15.22 12.02
C LEU A 481 2.99 -13.74 11.89
N ALA A 482 2.08 -12.92 11.35
CA ALA A 482 2.26 -11.48 11.26
C ALA A 482 2.33 -10.84 12.65
N GLU A 483 1.55 -11.31 13.61
CA GLU A 483 1.63 -10.89 15.01
C GLU A 483 3.00 -11.24 15.63
N SER A 484 3.52 -12.45 15.38
CA SER A 484 4.87 -12.84 15.83
C SER A 484 5.96 -11.97 15.22
N ARG A 485 5.84 -11.58 13.94
CA ARG A 485 6.78 -10.63 13.30
C ARG A 485 6.70 -9.25 13.95
N LEU A 486 5.50 -8.78 14.26
CA LEU A 486 5.29 -7.51 14.98
C LEU A 486 5.90 -7.56 16.40
N ALA A 487 5.75 -8.67 17.11
CA ALA A 487 6.41 -8.89 18.40
C ALA A 487 7.94 -8.89 18.27
N GLY A 488 8.48 -9.50 17.22
CA GLY A 488 9.91 -9.43 16.89
C GLY A 488 10.38 -7.99 16.66
N ALA A 489 9.63 -7.19 15.89
CA ALA A 489 9.94 -5.78 15.67
C ALA A 489 9.91 -4.96 16.98
N ALA A 490 8.97 -5.26 17.88
CA ALA A 490 8.93 -4.64 19.21
C ALA A 490 10.16 -5.01 20.07
N ILE A 491 10.58 -6.27 20.07
CA ILE A 491 11.78 -6.72 20.81
C ILE A 491 13.04 -6.02 20.28
N VAL A 492 13.20 -5.91 18.96
CA VAL A 492 14.33 -5.19 18.35
C VAL A 492 14.35 -3.73 18.83
N GLN A 493 13.20 -3.07 18.86
CA GLN A 493 13.11 -1.69 19.36
C GLN A 493 13.39 -1.56 20.85
N GLU A 494 12.93 -2.52 21.67
CA GLU A 494 13.25 -2.57 23.09
C GLU A 494 14.76 -2.68 23.29
N SER A 495 15.45 -3.50 22.50
CA SER A 495 16.90 -3.61 22.54
C SER A 495 17.58 -2.29 22.17
N SER A 496 17.16 -1.64 21.07
CA SER A 496 17.68 -0.33 20.67
C SER A 496 17.45 0.75 21.72
N LEU A 497 16.29 0.73 22.41
CA LEU A 497 16.02 1.64 23.51
C LEU A 497 16.96 1.41 24.70
N LEU A 498 17.28 0.16 25.05
CA LEU A 498 18.24 -0.14 26.11
C LEU A 498 19.64 0.40 25.79
N GLU A 499 20.05 0.33 24.52
CA GLU A 499 21.33 0.89 24.05
C GLU A 499 21.33 2.44 24.10
N LEU A 500 20.22 3.07 23.72
CA LEU A 500 20.05 4.52 23.82
C LEU A 500 20.03 4.99 25.28
N ASP A 501 19.30 4.31 26.16
CA ASP A 501 19.27 4.59 27.60
C ASP A 501 20.66 4.44 28.22
N ARG A 502 21.41 3.39 27.85
CA ARG A 502 22.79 3.20 28.31
C ARG A 502 23.68 4.36 27.84
N SER A 503 23.59 4.73 26.57
CA SER A 503 24.36 5.83 25.99
C SER A 503 24.02 7.16 26.68
N GLN A 504 22.75 7.42 26.93
CA GLN A 504 22.27 8.61 27.64
C GLN A 504 22.87 8.68 29.06
N ARG A 505 22.88 7.57 29.80
CA ARG A 505 23.48 7.51 31.14
C ARG A 505 24.99 7.79 31.11
N LEU A 506 25.71 7.24 30.13
CA LEU A 506 27.15 7.46 29.97
C LEU A 506 27.47 8.94 29.70
N VAL A 507 26.73 9.57 28.79
CA VAL A 507 26.85 11.01 28.51
C VAL A 507 26.47 11.84 29.74
N GLY A 508 25.45 11.41 30.50
CA GLY A 508 25.10 12.03 31.78
C GLY A 508 26.23 11.99 32.80
N TYR A 509 27.00 10.88 32.88
CA TYR A 509 28.20 10.83 33.73
C TYR A 509 29.30 11.78 33.25
N GLN A 510 29.50 11.89 31.94
CA GLN A 510 30.45 12.85 31.37
C GLN A 510 30.07 14.30 31.70
N LEU A 511 28.79 14.65 31.58
CA LEU A 511 28.27 15.97 31.96
C LEU A 511 28.57 16.29 33.42
N ASN A 512 28.27 15.35 34.33
CA ASN A 512 28.53 15.52 35.76
C ASN A 512 30.03 15.68 36.07
N ASP A 513 30.90 14.96 35.37
CA ASP A 513 32.35 15.10 35.52
C ASP A 513 32.85 16.46 35.02
N MET A 514 32.32 16.93 33.89
CA MET A 514 32.63 18.25 33.35
C MET A 514 32.19 19.39 34.27
N GLU A 515 30.98 19.32 34.83
CA GLU A 515 30.50 20.29 35.81
C GLU A 515 31.40 20.32 37.06
N ARG A 516 31.85 19.15 37.52
CA ARG A 516 32.80 19.03 38.63
C ARG A 516 34.15 19.68 38.31
N ARG A 517 34.71 19.43 37.12
CA ARG A 517 35.98 20.05 36.67
C ARG A 517 35.84 21.57 36.59
N LYS A 518 34.74 22.06 36.02
CA LYS A 518 34.45 23.50 35.93
C LYS A 518 34.38 24.16 37.30
N ALA A 519 33.79 23.50 38.30
CA ALA A 519 33.73 24.00 39.67
C ALA A 519 35.09 24.06 40.39
N GLY A 520 36.10 23.35 39.88
CA GLY A 520 37.45 23.31 40.45
C GLY A 520 38.46 24.31 39.86
N LEU A 521 38.05 25.15 38.90
CA LEU A 521 38.92 26.13 38.23
C LEU A 521 38.69 27.55 38.76
N ASP A 522 39.74 28.37 38.78
CA ASP A 522 39.65 29.77 39.20
C ASP A 522 39.29 30.67 38.01
N PRO A 523 38.17 31.43 38.06
CA PRO A 523 37.78 32.36 37.00
C PRO A 523 38.82 33.39 36.58
N SER A 524 39.73 33.76 37.50
CA SER A 524 40.76 34.79 37.26
C SER A 524 42.03 34.24 36.62
N GLU A 525 42.35 32.96 36.83
CA GLU A 525 43.56 32.32 36.31
C GLU A 525 43.28 31.43 35.09
N ASP A 526 42.08 30.84 35.01
CA ASP A 526 41.73 29.80 34.04
C ASP A 526 40.69 30.24 33.00
N ALA A 527 40.57 31.55 32.73
CA ALA A 527 39.50 32.12 31.89
C ALA A 527 39.36 31.43 30.51
N TYR A 528 40.48 31.10 29.86
CA TYR A 528 40.49 30.37 28.58
C TYR A 528 40.00 28.92 28.72
N LEU A 529 40.46 28.20 29.76
CA LEU A 529 40.03 26.83 30.05
C LEU A 529 38.54 26.77 30.40
N LEU A 530 38.03 27.75 31.15
CA LEU A 530 36.61 27.87 31.45
C LEU A 530 35.75 28.13 30.20
N LYS A 531 36.26 28.92 29.24
CA LYS A 531 35.60 29.12 27.94
C LYS A 531 35.53 27.80 27.15
N LEU A 532 36.65 27.09 27.05
CA LEU A 532 36.73 25.80 26.34
C LEU A 532 35.86 24.71 27.00
N LEU A 533 35.90 24.59 28.34
CA LEU A 533 35.03 23.68 29.07
C LEU A 533 33.56 24.07 28.94
N GLY A 534 33.24 25.37 28.84
CA GLY A 534 31.89 25.85 28.58
C GLY A 534 31.36 25.48 27.20
N GLU A 535 32.20 25.57 26.15
CA GLU A 535 31.90 25.07 24.80
C GLU A 535 31.65 23.55 24.81
N GLU A 536 32.56 22.79 25.42
CA GLU A 536 32.44 21.34 25.49
C GLU A 536 31.23 20.90 26.35
N THR A 537 30.92 21.61 27.44
CA THR A 537 29.72 21.33 28.25
C THR A 537 28.45 21.54 27.43
N ARG A 538 28.40 22.58 26.58
CA ARG A 538 27.26 22.81 25.66
C ARG A 538 27.13 21.68 24.64
N ARG A 539 28.24 21.17 24.09
CA ARG A 539 28.23 20.01 23.17
C ARG A 539 27.69 18.76 23.85
N VAL A 540 28.24 18.40 25.02
CA VAL A 540 27.81 17.22 25.79
C VAL A 540 26.35 17.34 26.24
N THR A 541 25.90 18.54 26.64
CA THR A 541 24.49 18.80 26.96
C THR A 541 23.60 18.57 25.75
N THR A 542 23.99 19.08 24.57
CA THR A 542 23.23 18.89 23.34
C THR A 542 23.15 17.41 22.96
N ALA A 543 24.25 16.66 23.07
CA ALA A 543 24.26 15.21 22.84
C ALA A 543 23.35 14.46 23.83
N PHE A 544 23.34 14.85 25.11
CA PHE A 544 22.45 14.29 26.12
C PHE A 544 20.97 14.54 25.77
N THR A 545 20.62 15.75 25.33
CA THR A 545 19.26 16.11 24.90
C THR A 545 18.83 15.35 23.65
N VAL A 546 19.73 15.17 22.67
CA VAL A 546 19.48 14.34 21.47
C VAL A 546 19.15 12.90 21.88
N LEU A 547 19.97 12.28 22.75
CA LEU A 547 19.71 10.92 23.22
C LEU A 547 18.38 10.81 23.97
N ALA A 548 18.06 11.80 24.82
CA ALA A 548 16.77 11.85 25.52
C ALA A 548 15.58 11.87 24.56
N ALA A 549 15.65 12.71 23.52
CA ALA A 549 14.59 12.81 22.51
C ALA A 549 14.45 11.51 21.70
N ARG A 550 15.56 10.87 21.31
CA ARG A 550 15.56 9.57 20.62
C ARG A 550 14.93 8.46 21.48
N VAL A 551 15.24 8.43 22.78
CA VAL A 551 14.60 7.52 23.75
C VAL A 551 13.08 7.74 23.78
N GLU A 552 12.62 8.99 23.87
CA GLU A 552 11.17 9.29 23.89
C GLU A 552 10.47 8.93 22.57
N LEU A 553 11.11 9.14 21.41
CA LEU A 553 10.60 8.65 20.12
C LEU A 553 10.43 7.13 20.13
N GLY A 554 11.47 6.40 20.54
CA GLY A 554 11.43 4.95 20.56
C GLY A 554 10.40 4.39 21.53
N LYS A 555 10.21 5.01 22.71
CA LYS A 555 9.12 4.67 23.64
C LYS A 555 7.75 4.89 23.01
N GLY A 556 7.55 6.03 22.34
CA GLY A 556 6.30 6.32 21.64
C GLY A 556 5.98 5.31 20.53
N PHE A 557 6.99 4.81 19.80
CA PHE A 557 6.80 3.76 18.80
C PHE A 557 6.40 2.42 19.42
N LEU A 558 7.02 2.03 20.53
CA LEU A 558 6.63 0.82 21.27
C LEU A 558 5.23 0.92 21.86
N GLU A 559 4.89 2.07 22.45
CA GLU A 559 3.57 2.33 23.03
C GLU A 559 2.48 2.23 21.97
N GLU A 560 2.71 2.72 20.75
CA GLU A 560 1.79 2.52 19.63
C GLU A 560 1.60 1.04 19.28
N ILE A 561 2.68 0.24 19.17
CA ILE A 561 2.55 -1.18 18.85
C ILE A 561 1.72 -1.91 19.91
N ARG A 562 2.05 -1.70 21.19
CA ARG A 562 1.37 -2.36 22.32
C ARG A 562 -0.10 -1.95 22.39
N SER A 563 -0.39 -0.66 22.36
CA SER A 563 -1.78 -0.16 22.45
C SER A 563 -2.64 -0.52 21.24
N ARG A 564 -2.06 -0.62 20.03
CA ARG A 564 -2.79 -1.12 18.84
C ARG A 564 -3.14 -2.59 18.97
N LYS A 565 -2.23 -3.41 19.54
CA LYS A 565 -2.49 -4.83 19.82
C LYS A 565 -3.55 -5.01 20.90
N ASP A 566 -3.47 -4.22 21.96
CA ASP A 566 -4.37 -4.29 23.12
C ASP A 566 -5.73 -3.62 22.87
N GLY A 567 -5.89 -2.92 21.74
CA GLY A 567 -7.13 -2.23 21.37
C GLY A 567 -7.34 -0.89 22.08
N THR A 568 -6.32 -0.35 22.76
CA THR A 568 -6.35 0.91 23.53
C THR A 568 -5.78 2.10 22.77
N TRP A 569 -5.37 1.92 21.50
CA TRP A 569 -4.76 2.97 20.69
C TRP A 569 -5.60 4.25 20.57
N ALA A 570 -6.93 4.15 20.49
CA ALA A 570 -7.78 5.33 20.39
C ALA A 570 -7.58 6.31 21.57
N GLU A 571 -7.39 5.78 22.78
CA GLU A 571 -7.16 6.55 24.00
C GLU A 571 -5.70 7.03 24.09
N ALA A 572 -4.74 6.17 23.73
CA ALA A 572 -3.31 6.46 23.82
C ALA A 572 -2.80 7.41 22.72
N SER A 573 -3.43 7.38 21.53
CA SER A 573 -2.91 7.98 20.29
C SER A 573 -2.57 9.46 20.40
N VAL A 574 -3.43 10.25 21.04
CA VAL A 574 -3.25 11.71 21.19
C VAL A 574 -1.99 12.00 21.99
N CYS A 575 -1.82 11.33 23.12
CA CYS A 575 -0.67 11.57 23.98
C CYS A 575 0.62 11.04 23.34
N VAL A 576 0.59 9.84 22.76
CA VAL A 576 1.72 9.26 22.03
C VAL A 576 2.15 10.16 20.89
N GLN A 577 1.22 10.72 20.12
CA GLN A 577 1.53 11.66 19.04
C GLN A 577 2.19 12.92 19.57
N LEU A 578 1.63 13.56 20.60
CA LEU A 578 2.19 14.79 21.17
C LEU A 578 3.60 14.59 21.74
N ARG A 579 3.88 13.46 22.39
CA ARG A 579 5.23 13.12 22.88
C ARG A 579 6.23 12.94 21.72
N ARG A 580 5.80 12.32 20.62
CA ARG A 580 6.65 12.17 19.42
C ARG A 580 6.92 13.49 18.74
N ASP A 581 5.90 14.33 18.57
CA ASP A 581 6.04 15.67 17.99
C ASP A 581 7.02 16.50 18.82
N LEU A 582 6.89 16.46 20.15
CA LEU A 582 7.83 17.11 21.07
C LEU A 582 9.26 16.60 20.89
N ALA A 583 9.44 15.29 20.75
CA ALA A 583 10.76 14.70 20.57
C ALA A 583 11.37 15.08 19.20
N PHE A 584 10.59 15.13 18.12
CA PHE A 584 11.05 15.63 16.82
C PHE A 584 11.48 17.09 16.87
N GLU A 585 10.68 17.95 17.49
CA GLU A 585 11.05 19.37 17.67
C GLU A 585 12.31 19.52 18.54
N THR A 586 12.46 18.67 19.56
CA THR A 586 13.68 18.63 20.40
C THR A 586 14.93 18.25 19.59
N LEU A 587 14.80 17.30 18.65
CA LEU A 587 15.90 16.92 17.75
C LEU A 587 16.24 18.04 16.77
N TYR A 588 15.23 18.67 16.17
CA TYR A 588 15.43 19.83 15.30
C TYR A 588 16.14 20.97 16.02
N HIS A 589 15.69 21.29 17.23
CA HIS A 589 16.33 22.30 18.07
C HIS A 589 17.79 21.95 18.40
N SER A 590 18.06 20.69 18.75
CA SER A 590 19.42 20.21 19.03
C SER A 590 20.35 20.31 17.81
N THR A 591 19.82 20.12 16.58
CA THR A 591 20.56 20.40 15.35
C THR A 591 20.92 21.88 15.22
N LEU A 592 19.99 22.79 15.52
CA LEU A 592 20.28 24.24 15.52
C LEU A 592 21.33 24.60 16.57
N ALA A 593 21.23 24.04 17.78
CA ALA A 593 22.21 24.23 18.86
C ALA A 593 23.61 23.75 18.44
N THR A 594 23.71 22.57 17.81
CA THR A 594 24.97 22.01 17.32
C THR A 594 25.60 22.92 16.25
N ARG A 595 24.79 23.46 15.34
CA ARG A 595 25.24 24.42 14.32
C ARG A 595 25.71 25.74 14.94
N LEU A 596 25.01 26.25 15.96
CA LEU A 596 25.43 27.45 16.70
C LEU A 596 26.79 27.23 17.39
N ILE A 597 26.98 26.08 18.03
CA ILE A 597 28.25 25.70 18.66
C ILE A 597 29.39 25.65 17.62
N SER A 598 29.16 25.04 16.46
CA SER A 598 30.15 25.01 15.38
C SER A 598 30.49 26.41 14.83
N ILE A 599 29.51 27.31 14.72
CA ILE A 599 29.76 28.70 14.33
C ILE A 599 30.57 29.44 15.41
N ASP A 600 30.24 29.26 16.69
CA ASP A 600 30.99 29.86 17.81
C ASP A 600 32.47 29.41 17.79
N GLU A 601 32.72 28.13 17.50
CA GLU A 601 34.08 27.59 17.38
C GLU A 601 34.84 28.17 16.19
N ASN A 602 34.20 28.26 15.02
CA ASN A 602 34.80 28.87 13.85
C ASN A 602 35.12 30.34 14.11
N ILE A 603 34.24 31.07 14.80
CA ILE A 603 34.53 32.45 15.23
C ILE A 603 35.76 32.47 16.14
N ARG A 604 35.86 31.56 17.13
CA ARG A 604 37.02 31.48 18.03
C ARG A 604 38.33 31.19 17.28
N TRP A 605 38.33 30.27 16.32
CA TRP A 605 39.51 29.97 15.51
C TRP A 605 39.95 31.18 14.68
N GLU A 606 39.00 31.84 14.00
CA GLU A 606 39.28 33.02 13.17
C GLU A 606 39.67 34.25 14.01
N GLU A 607 39.20 34.37 15.25
CA GLU A 607 39.66 35.37 16.20
C GLU A 607 41.11 35.12 16.63
N GLY A 608 41.52 33.85 16.80
CA GLY A 608 42.90 33.46 17.07
C GLY A 608 43.86 33.79 15.92
N ASP A 609 43.50 33.41 14.69
CA ASP A 609 44.30 33.68 13.48
C ASP A 609 44.44 35.19 13.17
N SER A 610 43.62 36.05 13.79
CA SER A 610 43.67 37.51 13.64
C SER A 610 44.59 38.23 14.65
N ASP A 611 45.13 37.51 15.64
CA ASP A 611 45.88 38.05 16.77
C ASP A 611 47.36 37.57 16.79
N ASP A 612 47.83 36.91 15.72
CA ASP A 612 49.13 36.22 15.65
C ASP A 612 50.37 37.14 15.66
N GLY A 613 50.22 38.46 15.74
CA GLY A 613 51.31 39.40 16.07
C GLY A 613 52.53 39.43 15.13
N GLU A 614 52.51 38.71 14.00
CA GLU A 614 53.60 38.72 13.02
C GLU A 614 53.46 39.92 12.07
N ASP A 615 54.47 40.80 12.10
CA ASP A 615 54.60 41.96 11.22
C ASP A 615 54.70 41.51 9.74
N GLY A 616 53.57 41.58 9.01
CA GLY A 616 53.51 41.33 7.56
C GLY A 616 52.20 40.78 6.99
N VAL A 617 51.16 40.55 7.81
CA VAL A 617 50.01 39.66 7.50
C VAL A 617 48.73 40.40 7.05
N THR A 618 48.86 41.60 6.48
CA THR A 618 47.69 42.50 6.23
C THR A 618 46.60 41.95 5.29
N GLU A 619 46.89 41.00 4.39
CA GLU A 619 45.84 40.38 3.55
C GLU A 619 45.12 39.23 4.25
N LYS A 620 45.80 38.42 5.07
CA LYS A 620 45.14 37.35 5.85
C LYS A 620 44.28 37.95 6.96
N GLU A 621 44.73 38.99 7.63
CA GLU A 621 43.94 39.73 8.64
C GLU A 621 42.67 40.33 8.02
N LYS A 622 42.76 40.92 6.82
CA LYS A 622 41.59 41.41 6.09
C LYS A 622 40.64 40.29 5.67
N ALA A 623 41.17 39.15 5.23
CA ALA A 623 40.37 37.98 4.87
C ALA A 623 39.66 37.38 6.10
N ALA A 624 40.36 37.26 7.24
CA ALA A 624 39.81 36.82 8.52
C ALA A 624 38.73 37.78 9.01
N ALA A 625 38.93 39.10 8.92
CA ALA A 625 37.93 40.09 9.29
C ALA A 625 36.64 39.99 8.44
N VAL A 626 36.75 39.76 7.13
CA VAL A 626 35.59 39.53 6.25
C VAL A 626 34.88 38.22 6.62
N LYS A 627 35.63 37.15 6.89
CA LYS A 627 35.10 35.85 7.29
C LYS A 627 34.39 35.91 8.65
N LEU A 628 34.98 36.59 9.63
CA LEU A 628 34.38 36.88 10.95
C LEU A 628 33.08 37.68 10.83
N ALA A 629 33.04 38.69 9.96
CA ALA A 629 31.81 39.45 9.72
C ALA A 629 30.70 38.56 9.13
N GLY A 630 31.06 37.65 8.22
CA GLY A 630 30.15 36.62 7.69
C GLY A 630 29.64 35.68 8.77
N LEU A 631 30.54 35.06 9.54
CA LEU A 631 30.19 34.13 10.63
C LEU A 631 29.31 34.79 11.70
N ARG A 632 29.60 36.04 12.08
CA ARG A 632 28.77 36.80 13.05
C ARG A 632 27.37 37.09 12.51
N LYS A 633 27.23 37.35 11.21
CA LYS A 633 25.93 37.51 10.56
C LYS A 633 25.15 36.20 10.55
N ASP A 634 25.81 35.10 10.17
CA ASP A 634 25.21 33.77 10.12
C ASP A 634 24.77 33.29 11.51
N ARG A 635 25.62 33.52 12.53
CA ARG A 635 25.29 33.27 13.94
C ARG A 635 24.01 33.98 14.35
N LYS A 636 23.89 35.29 14.11
CA LYS A 636 22.68 36.07 14.45
C LYS A 636 21.43 35.55 13.73
N SER A 637 21.56 35.17 12.45
CA SER A 637 20.45 34.60 11.70
C SER A 637 20.00 33.25 12.25
N LEU A 638 20.96 32.40 12.64
CA LEU A 638 20.69 31.09 13.21
C LEU A 638 20.11 31.20 14.63
N GLU A 639 20.59 32.15 15.43
CA GLU A 639 20.10 32.46 16.78
C GLU A 639 18.63 32.88 16.74
N ALA A 640 18.24 33.78 15.82
CA ALA A 640 16.83 34.15 15.63
C ALA A 640 15.95 32.96 15.22
N THR A 641 16.51 32.00 14.48
CA THR A 641 15.81 30.76 14.10
C THR A 641 15.64 29.83 15.30
N ALA A 642 16.70 29.68 16.12
CA ALA A 642 16.69 28.87 17.33
C ALA A 642 15.74 29.45 18.40
N ASP A 643 15.68 30.77 18.56
CA ASP A 643 14.77 31.44 19.49
C ASP A 643 13.30 31.20 19.13
N LYS A 644 12.98 31.23 17.83
CA LYS A 644 11.65 30.90 17.34
C LYS A 644 11.32 29.43 17.62
N ALA A 645 12.24 28.51 17.33
CA ALA A 645 12.06 27.09 17.59
C ALA A 645 11.86 26.80 19.08
N ASN A 646 12.60 27.48 19.97
CA ASN A 646 12.43 27.41 21.43
C ASN A 646 11.01 27.79 21.86
N ALA A 647 10.47 28.89 21.35
CA ALA A 647 9.13 29.34 21.69
C ALA A 647 8.03 28.34 21.26
N ASP A 648 8.25 27.62 20.16
CA ASP A 648 7.32 26.59 19.69
C ASP A 648 7.48 25.28 20.50
N LEU A 649 8.71 24.92 20.87
CA LEU A 649 9.00 23.81 21.77
C LEU A 649 8.33 23.99 23.15
N ASP A 650 8.40 25.19 23.73
CA ASP A 650 7.77 25.51 25.02
C ASP A 650 6.24 25.35 24.98
N LYS A 651 5.61 25.78 23.88
CA LYS A 651 4.16 25.59 23.68
C LYS A 651 3.82 24.10 23.60
N LEU A 652 4.63 23.30 22.91
CA LEU A 652 4.43 21.86 22.77
C LEU A 652 4.60 21.14 24.11
N LEU A 653 5.63 21.51 24.89
CA LEU A 653 5.84 21.02 26.25
C LEU A 653 4.64 21.29 27.16
N ALA A 654 4.07 22.50 27.10
CA ALA A 654 2.87 22.84 27.86
C ALA A 654 1.66 21.98 27.46
N ARG A 655 1.43 21.80 26.14
CA ARG A 655 0.35 20.95 25.63
C ARG A 655 0.48 19.48 26.05
N VAL A 656 1.69 18.94 26.01
CA VAL A 656 1.96 17.57 26.50
C VAL A 656 1.61 17.46 27.98
N LYS A 657 2.07 18.40 28.84
CA LYS A 657 1.79 18.39 30.28
C LYS A 657 0.29 18.52 30.60
N GLU A 658 -0.48 19.20 29.77
CA GLU A 658 -1.92 19.34 29.94
C GLU A 658 -2.67 18.07 29.52
N THR A 659 -2.28 17.49 28.38
CA THR A 659 -3.04 16.42 27.71
C THR A 659 -2.67 15.01 28.19
N CYS A 660 -1.41 14.79 28.58
CA CYS A 660 -0.86 13.48 28.93
C CYS A 660 -0.85 13.16 30.43
N LYS A 661 -1.78 13.74 31.21
CA LYS A 661 -1.82 13.58 32.68
C LYS A 661 -2.31 12.21 33.13
#